data_AF-A0A346AWN2-F1
#
_entry.id   AF-A0A346AWN2-F1
#
_cell.length_a   1.000
_cell.length_b   1.000
_cell.length_c   1.000
_cell.angle_alpha   90.00
_cell.angle_beta   90.00
_cell.angle_gamma   90.00
#
_symmetry.space_group_name_H-M   'P 1'
#
loop_
_entity.id
_entity.type
_entity.pdbx_description
1 polymer ?
#
loop_
_entity_poly.entity_id
_entity_poly.type
_entity_poly.pdbx_seq_one_letter_code
_entity_poly.pdbx_strand_id
1 'polypeptide(L)'
;MTNESSADGFGTIKADGSITLTTNGSLINIRDIESGKTLTIHAAAAVTNKETGTLNGNDVVITTGDVDNTGLISANATTSIASSHVKNHENGRMYGDDIAITADTIENRQNTELEEQLAAAMAVLAEKEQALDNAYRVDVTKYTNASQEQQYKDAIAAASKAYDDQLAVVQGIQKDMATHKSGTIAARNNLTVTGAKSVFNSSGALLYSGGDMKLTAGDTITNRGATIDSMGNLTLTASQVSNENDAFSAKRVGGDWIKNPEKIRIDQAGHSEQGQAFVRSEFSNLSSGYGAYHHPGAMEIYEPAYDIVEEPGPDNTADPAYPVGSKIANYDWADPIFQTFGLAPMTSARPEEAGVAQTDWDTRFNALLEQLQTKITRHNAEAEKHNAALGIADRQKINDYTIIRTHSQTSENVVQSTNAGVIRSGADMAINGDLRNENSQMAAGNTMTATGKIANVAKENQELTVTFGTTQGSYTYRRPRPHKARRRGYNSEVFMTPQVEAGNTSPMNVSSFEDHSDNAPAGQDITQAARDDANKFLDPFTIDTSGSTVTPSQWQDASRNLTSSLYNLNPDTTAKYLIETDPAFTSKHNFLSSDYMYEQMKWDPERVPKRLGDGFYEQQLIRDQILNQTGQRYLDGYSSDMEEYKVLMDAGIAYAKETGLVPGVSLSPEQVAALTSDMVWLETKTVMVNGEPQEVVYPRVYLRANSDMTLSADGSLMSAKNLVIDTKEAVENSGVLQGKAVQIQAGLVQNTGRIQGGAIGIQSESDIYQGGLMTAADSVQLSAQHDVVMDTTVTHFANQDVLNRTAGIAVTDKDGVLLVEAGHDINLAGATLQALGDNGAVILHAGNDVNLTTQTLSAKKDMTLNSDNYLRTQWQTEVGTSIDAKGGVAIKAGQDINARAAYINSDDGTVAMAAGRDINLTTGREIAVDDFGLKHKESGLLSSSTTTIRTHDDHQTVLGTTITGKEVQLGAMQDVNMTAAAVAGQNDVTVAAGRHVTTTSDMQYDKATAYTKVKSSGVLGAGLGIMIGTQKMKDNYEGEFKTQIGTTIGSSEGSVTIAAGDTAHLTTTDIIGKTGIDIAAQDIILDGKKNEAHERQTHEESMSGLTISLSSPVIEAAEGVRSTIRTAQTRDNKTLQALEAYEGGKTLNDQIHAMEQGGIGFVGIHVGIGSSSFKQEYQNDTVTYAGGTLVSEGTITIAAGSEDQRKEIDGRK
;
A
#
# COMPACT_ATOMS: atom_id res chain seq x y z
N MET A 1 -12.31 -38.25 -51.51
CA MET A 1 -13.56 -37.64 -52.02
C MET A 1 -13.37 -36.12 -51.99
N THR A 2 -13.67 -35.38 -53.06
CA THR A 2 -13.55 -33.92 -53.06
C THR A 2 -14.67 -33.29 -53.89
N ASN A 3 -15.21 -32.15 -53.45
CA ASN A 3 -16.06 -31.27 -54.25
C ASN A 3 -15.36 -29.95 -54.60
N GLU A 4 -14.04 -29.87 -54.47
CA GLU A 4 -13.24 -28.68 -54.77
C GLU A 4 -13.20 -28.34 -56.26
N SER A 5 -13.26 -29.36 -57.13
CA SER A 5 -13.21 -29.20 -58.59
C SER A 5 -14.59 -29.12 -59.24
N SER A 6 -15.67 -28.92 -58.47
CA SER A 6 -17.02 -28.82 -59.03
C SER A 6 -17.25 -27.47 -59.71
N ALA A 7 -17.97 -27.49 -60.83
CA ALA A 7 -18.43 -26.26 -61.50
C ALA A 7 -19.41 -25.48 -60.60
N ASP A 8 -19.55 -24.18 -60.81
CA ASP A 8 -20.48 -23.35 -60.05
C ASP A 8 -21.91 -23.88 -60.10
N GLY A 9 -22.52 -24.05 -58.93
CA GLY A 9 -23.85 -24.68 -58.76
C GLY A 9 -23.84 -26.22 -58.65
N PHE A 10 -22.68 -26.88 -58.74
CA PHE A 10 -22.51 -28.33 -58.55
C PHE A 10 -21.62 -28.62 -57.33
N GLY A 11 -21.68 -29.84 -56.78
CA GLY A 11 -20.84 -30.29 -55.65
C GLY A 11 -21.50 -30.17 -54.27
N THR A 12 -22.70 -29.59 -54.21
CA THR A 12 -23.59 -29.62 -53.05
C THR A 12 -24.30 -30.97 -52.93
N ILE A 13 -24.36 -31.54 -51.72
CA ILE A 13 -25.03 -32.80 -51.41
C ILE A 13 -26.13 -32.50 -50.39
N LYS A 14 -27.41 -32.68 -50.75
CA LYS A 14 -28.54 -32.47 -49.83
C LYS A 14 -29.47 -33.68 -49.80
N ALA A 15 -29.96 -34.04 -48.62
CA ALA A 15 -31.02 -35.04 -48.46
C ALA A 15 -31.91 -34.70 -47.26
N ASP A 16 -33.22 -34.85 -47.39
CA ASP A 16 -34.16 -34.70 -46.25
C ASP A 16 -34.02 -35.84 -45.21
N GLY A 17 -33.40 -36.96 -45.62
CA GLY A 17 -33.08 -38.11 -44.77
C GLY A 17 -31.67 -38.05 -44.17
N SER A 18 -31.09 -39.22 -43.91
CA SER A 18 -29.68 -39.32 -43.47
C SER A 18 -28.73 -39.43 -44.67
N ILE A 19 -27.52 -38.88 -44.53
CA ILE A 19 -26.43 -39.03 -45.50
C ILE A 19 -25.30 -39.84 -44.84
N THR A 20 -24.75 -40.83 -45.56
CA THR A 20 -23.53 -41.52 -45.14
C THR A 20 -22.48 -41.44 -46.25
N LEU A 21 -21.33 -40.84 -45.94
CA LEU A 21 -20.18 -40.74 -46.84
C LEU A 21 -19.05 -41.61 -46.30
N THR A 22 -18.49 -42.48 -47.15
CA THR A 22 -17.38 -43.36 -46.76
C THR A 22 -16.26 -43.30 -47.80
N THR A 23 -15.02 -43.11 -47.34
CA THR A 23 -13.82 -43.04 -48.19
C THR A 23 -12.60 -43.61 -47.47
N ASN A 24 -11.77 -44.37 -48.19
CA ASN A 24 -10.50 -44.90 -47.68
C ASN A 24 -9.37 -43.85 -47.67
N GLY A 25 -9.60 -42.67 -48.24
CA GLY A 25 -8.70 -41.51 -48.19
C GLY A 25 -9.42 -40.29 -47.60
N SER A 26 -8.97 -39.07 -47.91
CA SER A 26 -9.55 -37.85 -47.31
C SER A 26 -10.87 -37.41 -47.96
N LEU A 27 -11.69 -36.69 -47.22
CA LEU A 27 -12.79 -35.85 -47.71
C LEU A 27 -12.35 -34.39 -47.71
N ILE A 28 -12.43 -33.70 -48.85
CA ILE A 28 -12.22 -32.24 -48.94
C ILE A 28 -13.56 -31.60 -49.33
N ASN A 29 -14.07 -30.72 -48.48
CA ASN A 29 -15.34 -30.04 -48.66
C ASN A 29 -15.15 -28.52 -48.79
N ILE A 30 -15.75 -27.93 -49.83
CA ILE A 30 -15.83 -26.47 -50.04
C ILE A 30 -17.27 -25.99 -50.34
N ARG A 31 -18.26 -26.89 -50.29
CA ARG A 31 -19.69 -26.59 -50.59
C ARG A 31 -20.60 -27.15 -49.49
N ASP A 32 -21.91 -27.09 -49.71
CA ASP A 32 -22.88 -27.60 -48.74
C ASP A 32 -23.05 -29.12 -48.77
N ILE A 33 -22.94 -29.75 -47.61
CA ILE A 33 -23.37 -31.13 -47.36
C ILE A 33 -24.41 -31.09 -46.23
N GLU A 34 -25.68 -31.22 -46.60
CA GLU A 34 -26.82 -31.04 -45.67
C GLU A 34 -27.69 -32.30 -45.58
N SER A 35 -27.89 -32.76 -44.36
CA SER A 35 -28.77 -33.88 -44.02
C SER A 35 -29.94 -33.40 -43.16
N GLY A 36 -31.18 -33.75 -43.52
CA GLY A 36 -32.36 -33.47 -42.70
C GLY A 36 -32.43 -34.33 -41.42
N LYS A 37 -31.66 -35.43 -41.38
CA LYS A 37 -31.44 -36.27 -40.19
C LYS A 37 -29.94 -36.37 -39.89
N THR A 38 -29.35 -37.57 -39.85
CA THR A 38 -27.93 -37.76 -39.50
C THR A 38 -27.01 -37.64 -40.72
N LEU A 39 -25.99 -36.79 -40.65
CA LEU A 39 -24.83 -36.78 -41.54
C LEU A 39 -23.71 -37.63 -40.91
N THR A 40 -23.36 -38.75 -41.53
CA THR A 40 -22.25 -39.62 -41.10
C THR A 40 -21.11 -39.58 -42.12
N ILE A 41 -19.91 -39.28 -41.65
CA ILE A 41 -18.69 -39.21 -42.47
C ILE A 41 -17.66 -40.18 -41.89
N HIS A 42 -17.25 -41.16 -42.70
CA HIS A 42 -16.16 -42.07 -42.40
C HIS A 42 -15.03 -41.87 -43.42
N ALA A 43 -13.95 -41.22 -43.03
CA ALA A 43 -12.80 -40.95 -43.89
C ALA A 43 -11.52 -41.49 -43.25
N ALA A 44 -10.88 -42.51 -43.82
CA ALA A 44 -9.76 -43.16 -43.12
C ALA A 44 -8.53 -42.25 -42.90
N ALA A 45 -8.36 -41.19 -43.71
CA ALA A 45 -7.23 -40.28 -43.63
C ALA A 45 -7.60 -38.93 -42.98
N ALA A 46 -8.36 -38.07 -43.65
CA ALA A 46 -8.71 -36.75 -43.13
C ALA A 46 -10.08 -36.25 -43.61
N VAL A 47 -10.67 -35.32 -42.86
CA VAL A 47 -11.78 -34.46 -43.28
C VAL A 47 -11.30 -33.02 -43.25
N THR A 48 -11.16 -32.40 -44.42
CA THR A 48 -10.83 -30.98 -44.58
C THR A 48 -12.08 -30.23 -45.01
N ASN A 49 -12.62 -29.38 -44.14
CA ASN A 49 -13.75 -28.52 -44.44
C ASN A 49 -13.27 -27.07 -44.56
N LYS A 50 -13.18 -26.56 -45.79
CA LYS A 50 -12.64 -25.21 -46.06
C LYS A 50 -13.65 -24.12 -45.74
N GLU A 51 -13.22 -22.86 -45.71
CA GLU A 51 -13.99 -21.65 -45.39
C GLU A 51 -15.45 -21.61 -45.90
N THR A 52 -15.68 -22.02 -47.16
CA THR A 52 -17.01 -22.01 -47.79
C THR A 52 -17.78 -23.33 -47.66
N GLY A 53 -17.16 -24.36 -47.12
CA GLY A 53 -17.74 -25.67 -46.89
C GLY A 53 -18.64 -25.71 -45.66
N THR A 54 -19.81 -26.32 -45.81
CA THR A 54 -20.74 -26.58 -44.70
C THR A 54 -21.03 -28.08 -44.57
N LEU A 55 -20.96 -28.59 -43.34
CA LEU A 55 -21.34 -29.95 -42.97
C LEU A 55 -22.47 -29.87 -41.94
N ASN A 56 -23.70 -30.07 -42.39
CA ASN A 56 -24.89 -29.80 -41.58
C ASN A 56 -25.80 -31.03 -41.45
N GLY A 57 -26.35 -31.24 -40.26
CA GLY A 57 -27.26 -32.33 -39.95
C GLY A 57 -28.21 -32.00 -38.78
N ASN A 58 -29.23 -32.83 -38.57
CA ASN A 58 -29.80 -32.95 -37.22
C ASN A 58 -28.73 -33.47 -36.25
N ASP A 59 -28.01 -34.50 -36.69
CA ASP A 59 -26.83 -35.05 -36.02
C ASP A 59 -25.69 -35.09 -37.03
N VAL A 60 -24.46 -34.77 -36.60
CA VAL A 60 -23.26 -34.86 -37.43
C VAL A 60 -22.28 -35.80 -36.74
N VAL A 61 -21.89 -36.88 -37.41
CA VAL A 61 -20.96 -37.90 -36.90
C VAL A 61 -19.78 -38.02 -37.84
N ILE A 62 -18.59 -37.67 -37.37
CA ILE A 62 -17.33 -37.73 -38.13
C ILE A 62 -16.39 -38.74 -37.47
N THR A 63 -15.92 -39.72 -38.24
CA THR A 63 -14.84 -40.63 -37.83
C THR A 63 -13.72 -40.57 -38.85
N THR A 64 -12.54 -40.11 -38.44
CA THR A 64 -11.42 -39.85 -39.35
C THR A 64 -10.05 -39.97 -38.68
N GLY A 65 -8.97 -39.89 -39.46
CA GLY A 65 -7.62 -39.73 -38.93
C GLY A 65 -7.38 -38.29 -38.44
N ASP A 66 -7.65 -37.30 -39.29
CA ASP A 66 -7.55 -35.87 -38.95
C ASP A 66 -8.81 -35.09 -39.34
N VAL A 67 -9.13 -34.02 -38.60
CA VAL A 67 -10.11 -32.99 -38.96
C VAL A 67 -9.39 -31.65 -39.08
N ASP A 68 -9.54 -30.98 -40.20
CA ASP A 68 -9.07 -29.61 -40.45
C ASP A 68 -10.29 -28.78 -40.89
N ASN A 69 -10.69 -27.83 -40.06
CA ASN A 69 -11.89 -27.03 -40.26
C ASN A 69 -11.58 -25.53 -40.27
N THR A 70 -11.84 -24.90 -41.40
CA THR A 70 -11.95 -23.44 -41.59
C THR A 70 -13.37 -23.01 -41.99
N GLY A 71 -14.26 -23.96 -42.28
CA GLY A 71 -15.68 -23.73 -42.61
C GLY A 71 -16.64 -24.00 -41.45
N LEU A 72 -17.89 -24.38 -41.77
CA LEU A 72 -18.93 -24.68 -40.77
C LEU A 72 -19.19 -26.19 -40.63
N ILE A 73 -19.15 -26.70 -39.41
CA ILE A 73 -19.68 -28.01 -39.01
C ILE A 73 -20.80 -27.77 -38.00
N SER A 74 -22.05 -28.13 -38.31
CA SER A 74 -23.18 -27.78 -37.45
C SER A 74 -24.21 -28.90 -37.34
N ALA A 75 -24.62 -29.19 -36.10
CA ALA A 75 -25.76 -30.05 -35.80
C ALA A 75 -26.89 -29.25 -35.12
N ASN A 76 -28.14 -29.69 -35.34
CA ASN A 76 -29.24 -29.27 -34.48
C ASN A 76 -29.12 -29.90 -33.09
N ALA A 77 -28.99 -31.23 -33.03
CA ALA A 77 -28.82 -31.99 -31.79
C ALA A 77 -27.32 -32.22 -31.51
N THR A 78 -26.73 -33.32 -32.00
CA THR A 78 -25.36 -33.69 -31.58
C THR A 78 -24.33 -33.61 -32.71
N THR A 79 -23.20 -32.95 -32.44
CA THR A 79 -21.97 -33.04 -33.26
C THR A 79 -20.97 -33.97 -32.55
N SER A 80 -20.70 -35.14 -33.14
CA SER A 80 -19.78 -36.15 -32.62
C SER A 80 -18.57 -36.32 -33.54
N ILE A 81 -17.36 -36.09 -33.02
CA ILE A 81 -16.11 -36.22 -33.78
C ILE A 81 -15.19 -37.23 -33.08
N ALA A 82 -14.76 -38.25 -33.82
CA ALA A 82 -13.70 -39.18 -33.43
C ALA A 82 -12.54 -39.04 -34.43
N SER A 83 -11.41 -38.51 -33.98
CA SER A 83 -10.24 -38.20 -34.79
C SER A 83 -8.94 -38.51 -34.03
N SER A 84 -7.77 -38.43 -34.68
CA SER A 84 -6.49 -38.30 -33.96
C SER A 84 -6.21 -36.83 -33.67
N HIS A 85 -6.35 -35.94 -34.67
CA HIS A 85 -6.22 -34.50 -34.49
C HIS A 85 -7.47 -33.76 -34.93
N VAL A 86 -7.88 -32.74 -34.18
CA VAL A 86 -8.94 -31.81 -34.56
C VAL A 86 -8.36 -30.40 -34.57
N LYS A 87 -8.28 -29.80 -35.76
CA LYS A 87 -7.83 -28.43 -35.97
C LYS A 87 -9.02 -27.59 -36.41
N ASN A 88 -9.35 -26.59 -35.60
CA ASN A 88 -10.37 -25.60 -35.89
C ASN A 88 -9.71 -24.22 -35.87
N HIS A 89 -9.53 -23.61 -37.03
CA HIS A 89 -8.81 -22.35 -37.17
C HIS A 89 -9.40 -21.49 -38.28
N GLU A 90 -8.97 -20.23 -38.40
CA GLU A 90 -9.32 -19.30 -39.48
C GLU A 90 -10.77 -19.41 -39.99
N ASN A 91 -11.72 -18.77 -39.30
CA ASN A 91 -13.17 -18.84 -39.57
C ASN A 91 -13.85 -20.19 -39.24
N GLY A 92 -13.09 -21.19 -38.78
CA GLY A 92 -13.60 -22.50 -38.40
C GLY A 92 -14.66 -22.44 -37.30
N ARG A 93 -15.85 -22.98 -37.58
CA ARG A 93 -16.99 -23.03 -36.67
C ARG A 93 -17.49 -24.46 -36.47
N MET A 94 -17.66 -24.87 -35.21
CA MET A 94 -18.30 -26.13 -34.84
C MET A 94 -19.45 -25.88 -33.86
N TYR A 95 -20.68 -26.25 -34.24
CA TYR A 95 -21.90 -26.01 -33.46
C TYR A 95 -22.71 -27.28 -33.21
N GLY A 96 -23.46 -27.31 -32.10
CA GLY A 96 -24.39 -28.38 -31.73
C GLY A 96 -25.23 -27.96 -30.52
N ASP A 97 -26.33 -28.68 -30.24
CA ASP A 97 -26.88 -28.66 -28.87
C ASP A 97 -25.87 -29.31 -27.95
N ASP A 98 -25.40 -30.51 -28.30
CA ASP A 98 -24.28 -31.17 -27.65
C ASP A 98 -23.12 -31.37 -28.62
N ILE A 99 -21.91 -31.14 -28.16
CA ILE A 99 -20.68 -31.43 -28.89
C ILE A 99 -19.86 -32.44 -28.10
N ALA A 100 -19.52 -33.56 -28.74
CA ALA A 100 -18.68 -34.60 -28.19
C ALA A 100 -17.47 -34.85 -29.10
N ILE A 101 -16.26 -34.60 -28.59
CA ILE A 101 -15.01 -34.80 -29.33
C ILE A 101 -14.15 -35.84 -28.61
N THR A 102 -13.72 -36.85 -29.37
CA THR A 102 -12.67 -37.79 -28.98
C THR A 102 -11.51 -37.63 -29.95
N ALA A 103 -10.38 -37.09 -29.47
CA ALA A 103 -9.17 -36.89 -30.27
C ALA A 103 -7.93 -36.95 -29.40
N ASP A 104 -6.75 -37.25 -29.95
CA ASP A 104 -5.46 -37.13 -29.22
C ASP A 104 -5.09 -35.65 -29.00
N THR A 105 -5.36 -34.78 -29.97
CA THR A 105 -5.05 -33.35 -29.88
C THR A 105 -6.18 -32.51 -30.46
N ILE A 106 -6.53 -31.44 -29.74
CA ILE A 106 -7.48 -30.41 -30.20
C ILE A 106 -6.76 -29.07 -30.24
N GLU A 107 -6.76 -28.42 -31.40
CA GLU A 107 -6.25 -27.08 -31.62
C GLU A 107 -7.40 -26.18 -32.09
N ASN A 108 -7.81 -25.23 -31.23
CA ASN A 108 -8.76 -24.18 -31.57
C ASN A 108 -8.01 -22.84 -31.57
N ARG A 109 -7.72 -22.30 -32.75
CA ARG A 109 -6.74 -21.22 -32.93
C ARG A 109 -7.25 -20.14 -33.88
N GLN A 110 -6.52 -19.03 -33.98
CA GLN A 110 -6.77 -18.01 -34.99
C GLN A 110 -5.95 -18.26 -36.24
N ASN A 111 -4.63 -18.15 -36.13
CA ASN A 111 -3.70 -18.41 -37.23
C ASN A 111 -2.36 -18.89 -36.64
N THR A 112 -1.96 -20.10 -36.99
CA THR A 112 -0.76 -20.74 -36.43
C THR A 112 0.52 -19.94 -36.66
N GLU A 113 0.73 -19.40 -37.86
CA GLU A 113 1.98 -18.72 -38.23
C GLU A 113 2.12 -17.37 -37.52
N LEU A 114 1.06 -16.56 -37.49
CA LEU A 114 1.05 -15.26 -36.81
C LEU A 114 1.16 -15.42 -35.30
N GLU A 115 0.54 -16.44 -34.71
CA GLU A 115 0.66 -16.74 -33.29
C GLU A 115 2.10 -17.13 -32.89
N GLU A 116 2.80 -17.91 -33.72
CA GLU A 116 4.22 -18.24 -33.51
C GLU A 116 5.13 -17.01 -33.65
N GLN A 117 4.85 -16.14 -34.64
CA GLN A 117 5.55 -14.86 -34.80
C GLN A 117 5.31 -13.93 -33.62
N LEU A 118 4.07 -13.84 -33.12
CA LEU A 118 3.71 -13.04 -31.97
C LEU A 118 4.45 -13.53 -30.72
N ALA A 119 4.43 -14.83 -30.45
CA ALA A 119 5.13 -15.41 -29.31
C ALA A 119 6.64 -15.11 -29.35
N ALA A 120 7.28 -15.23 -30.52
CA ALA A 120 8.69 -14.89 -30.69
C ALA A 120 8.97 -13.39 -30.48
N ALA A 121 8.11 -12.51 -31.01
CA ALA A 121 8.24 -11.06 -30.86
C ALA A 121 8.00 -10.60 -29.41
N MET A 122 7.06 -11.23 -28.70
CA MET A 122 6.77 -10.99 -27.28
C MET A 122 7.93 -11.44 -26.39
N ALA A 123 8.59 -12.56 -26.69
CA ALA A 123 9.79 -12.97 -25.95
C ALA A 123 10.90 -11.92 -26.03
N VAL A 124 11.13 -11.34 -27.22
CA VAL A 124 12.10 -10.24 -27.37
C VAL A 124 11.62 -8.97 -26.66
N LEU A 125 10.32 -8.66 -26.69
CA LEU A 125 9.76 -7.50 -25.98
C LEU A 125 9.95 -7.64 -24.47
N ALA A 126 9.76 -8.83 -23.90
CA ALA A 126 9.98 -9.11 -22.48
C ALA A 126 11.45 -8.87 -22.07
N GLU A 127 12.43 -9.20 -22.93
CA GLU A 127 13.83 -8.83 -22.70
C GLU A 127 14.04 -7.30 -22.69
N LYS A 128 13.35 -6.56 -23.57
CA LYS A 128 13.44 -5.08 -23.61
C LYS A 128 12.75 -4.45 -22.41
N GLU A 129 11.62 -5.01 -21.99
CA GLU A 129 10.90 -4.64 -20.77
C GLU A 129 11.82 -4.79 -19.55
N GLN A 130 12.45 -5.95 -19.39
CA GLN A 130 13.37 -6.20 -18.29
C GLN A 130 14.60 -5.28 -18.35
N ALA A 131 15.15 -5.01 -19.55
CA ALA A 131 16.25 -4.09 -19.70
C ALA A 131 15.87 -2.64 -19.31
N LEU A 132 14.65 -2.21 -19.64
CA LEU A 132 14.11 -0.91 -19.25
C LEU A 132 13.88 -0.82 -17.73
N ASP A 133 13.25 -1.82 -17.13
CA ASP A 133 13.05 -1.87 -15.68
C ASP A 133 14.40 -1.87 -14.94
N ASN A 134 15.36 -2.67 -15.39
CA ASN A 134 16.73 -2.66 -14.86
C ASN A 134 17.42 -1.29 -15.01
N ALA A 135 17.14 -0.55 -16.08
CA ALA A 135 17.72 0.79 -16.29
C ALA A 135 17.19 1.82 -15.28
N TYR A 136 15.90 1.73 -14.90
CA TYR A 136 15.31 2.54 -13.83
C TYR A 136 15.77 2.09 -12.43
N ARG A 137 15.92 0.78 -12.20
CA ARG A 137 16.29 0.21 -10.89
C ARG A 137 17.80 0.18 -10.62
N VAL A 138 18.61 0.86 -11.43
CA VAL A 138 20.03 1.01 -11.13
C VAL A 138 20.19 1.68 -9.78
N ASP A 139 21.08 1.15 -8.94
CA ASP A 139 21.50 1.83 -7.71
C ASP A 139 22.16 3.18 -8.04
N VAL A 140 21.37 4.25 -7.99
CA VAL A 140 21.78 5.64 -8.20
C VAL A 140 22.43 6.24 -6.95
N THR A 141 22.25 5.62 -5.78
CA THR A 141 22.78 6.14 -4.50
C THR A 141 24.31 6.15 -4.49
N LYS A 142 24.97 5.38 -5.37
CA LYS A 142 26.43 5.39 -5.57
C LYS A 142 26.94 6.55 -6.44
N TYR A 143 26.05 7.33 -7.06
CA TYR A 143 26.46 8.41 -7.96
C TYR A 143 27.01 9.61 -7.18
N THR A 144 27.96 10.30 -7.80
CA THR A 144 28.76 11.36 -7.19
C THR A 144 28.83 12.63 -8.03
N ASN A 145 28.24 12.62 -9.23
CA ASN A 145 28.27 13.76 -10.15
C ASN A 145 27.16 13.70 -11.20
N ALA A 146 26.89 14.86 -11.80
CA ALA A 146 25.86 15.04 -12.83
C ALA A 146 26.12 14.26 -14.14
N SER A 147 27.36 13.84 -14.43
CA SER A 147 27.62 13.01 -15.62
C SER A 147 27.05 11.60 -15.46
N GLN A 148 27.03 11.05 -14.24
CA GLN A 148 26.41 9.75 -13.97
C GLN A 148 24.89 9.84 -13.99
N GLU A 149 24.33 10.94 -13.46
CA GLU A 149 22.91 11.25 -13.62
C GLU A 149 22.51 11.32 -15.10
N GLN A 150 23.30 12.00 -15.94
CA GLN A 150 23.02 12.06 -17.38
C GLN A 150 23.12 10.68 -18.04
N GLN A 151 24.12 9.85 -17.69
CA GLN A 151 24.23 8.49 -18.20
C GLN A 151 23.03 7.61 -17.81
N TYR A 152 22.49 7.77 -16.60
CA TYR A 152 21.27 7.11 -16.16
C TYR A 152 20.06 7.52 -17.02
N LYS A 153 19.88 8.83 -17.23
CA LYS A 153 18.83 9.37 -18.12
C LYS A 153 18.96 8.86 -19.55
N ASP A 154 20.18 8.85 -20.09
CA ASP A 154 20.47 8.37 -21.44
C ASP A 154 20.23 6.85 -21.58
N ALA A 155 20.57 6.07 -20.55
CA ALA A 155 20.33 4.62 -20.53
C ALA A 155 18.84 4.28 -20.52
N ILE A 156 18.03 5.00 -19.72
CA ILE A 156 16.57 4.90 -19.73
C ILE A 156 16.01 5.28 -21.10
N ALA A 157 16.45 6.40 -21.67
CA ALA A 157 15.98 6.84 -22.99
C ALA A 157 16.31 5.81 -24.09
N ALA A 158 17.50 5.23 -24.07
CA ALA A 158 17.91 4.19 -25.01
C ALA A 158 17.11 2.89 -24.83
N ALA A 159 16.92 2.42 -23.59
CA ALA A 159 16.15 1.23 -23.28
C ALA A 159 14.65 1.42 -23.61
N SER A 160 14.10 2.59 -23.32
CA SER A 160 12.71 2.97 -23.63
C SER A 160 12.48 2.98 -25.14
N LYS A 161 13.41 3.55 -25.91
CA LYS A 161 13.35 3.51 -27.38
C LYS A 161 13.43 2.06 -27.90
N ALA A 162 14.31 1.23 -27.35
CA ALA A 162 14.44 -0.17 -27.77
C ALA A 162 13.17 -0.98 -27.47
N TYR A 163 12.51 -0.69 -26.35
CA TYR A 163 11.20 -1.24 -26.03
C TYR A 163 10.14 -0.77 -27.03
N ASP A 164 10.05 0.54 -27.31
CA ASP A 164 9.05 1.11 -28.23
C ASP A 164 9.21 0.58 -29.66
N ASP A 165 10.45 0.48 -30.15
CA ASP A 165 10.75 -0.10 -31.46
C ASP A 165 10.26 -1.56 -31.54
N GLN A 166 10.41 -2.36 -30.48
CA GLN A 166 9.96 -3.74 -30.43
C GLN A 166 8.43 -3.85 -30.21
N LEU A 167 7.84 -2.97 -29.42
CA LEU A 167 6.39 -2.89 -29.23
C LEU A 167 5.69 -2.60 -30.57
N ALA A 168 6.26 -1.75 -31.42
CA ALA A 168 5.73 -1.48 -32.76
C ALA A 168 5.72 -2.75 -33.65
N VAL A 169 6.70 -3.65 -33.51
CA VAL A 169 6.71 -4.95 -34.20
C VAL A 169 5.55 -5.82 -33.70
N VAL A 170 5.39 -5.93 -32.39
CA VAL A 170 4.29 -6.68 -31.76
C VAL A 170 2.92 -6.14 -32.22
N GLN A 171 2.73 -4.82 -32.19
CA GLN A 171 1.50 -4.17 -32.62
C GLN A 171 1.22 -4.39 -34.11
N GLY A 172 2.26 -4.46 -34.95
CA GLY A 172 2.14 -4.85 -36.35
C GLY A 172 1.57 -6.25 -36.51
N ILE A 173 2.13 -7.24 -35.80
CA ILE A 173 1.66 -8.64 -35.82
C ILE A 173 0.22 -8.73 -35.29
N GLN A 174 -0.11 -8.04 -34.19
CA GLN A 174 -1.48 -8.01 -33.65
C GLN A 174 -2.48 -7.42 -34.65
N LYS A 175 -2.07 -6.39 -35.41
CA LYS A 175 -2.91 -5.79 -36.45
C LYS A 175 -3.17 -6.76 -37.60
N ASP A 176 -2.14 -7.48 -38.03
CA ASP A 176 -2.29 -8.51 -39.06
C ASP A 176 -3.17 -9.66 -38.56
N MET A 177 -2.95 -10.10 -37.31
CA MET A 177 -3.75 -11.12 -36.63
C MET A 177 -5.24 -10.72 -36.58
N ALA A 178 -5.57 -9.46 -36.29
CA ALA A 178 -6.94 -8.96 -36.29
C ALA A 178 -7.68 -9.04 -37.64
N THR A 179 -6.98 -9.30 -38.75
CA THR A 179 -7.62 -9.54 -40.07
C THR A 179 -8.12 -10.97 -40.25
N HIS A 180 -7.72 -11.90 -39.36
CA HIS A 180 -8.15 -13.29 -39.35
C HIS A 180 -9.21 -13.49 -38.26
N LYS A 181 -10.19 -14.36 -38.49
CA LYS A 181 -11.17 -14.75 -37.45
C LYS A 181 -10.71 -15.99 -36.69
N SER A 182 -10.86 -15.98 -35.37
CA SER A 182 -10.50 -17.09 -34.49
C SER A 182 -11.51 -18.22 -34.53
N GLY A 183 -11.04 -19.45 -34.35
CA GLY A 183 -11.87 -20.65 -34.33
C GLY A 183 -12.89 -20.65 -33.18
N THR A 184 -14.10 -21.16 -33.45
CA THR A 184 -15.17 -21.29 -32.46
C THR A 184 -15.67 -22.73 -32.39
N ILE A 185 -15.73 -23.28 -31.17
CA ILE A 185 -16.44 -24.51 -30.83
C ILE A 185 -17.49 -24.16 -29.77
N ALA A 186 -18.76 -24.17 -30.15
CA ALA A 186 -19.84 -23.70 -29.28
C ALA A 186 -21.02 -24.70 -29.21
N ALA A 187 -21.25 -25.24 -28.03
CA ALA A 187 -22.42 -26.07 -27.73
C ALA A 187 -23.52 -25.22 -27.07
N ARG A 188 -24.79 -25.42 -27.44
CA ARG A 188 -25.93 -24.76 -26.78
C ARG A 188 -26.27 -25.38 -25.43
N ASN A 189 -25.97 -26.67 -25.23
CA ASN A 189 -26.18 -27.40 -23.99
C ASN A 189 -24.86 -27.91 -23.40
N ASN A 190 -24.18 -28.90 -24.01
CA ASN A 190 -22.98 -29.48 -23.40
C ASN A 190 -21.81 -29.63 -24.37
N LEU A 191 -20.61 -29.27 -23.91
CA LEU A 191 -19.36 -29.52 -24.63
C LEU A 191 -18.52 -30.54 -23.85
N THR A 192 -18.23 -31.69 -24.47
CA THR A 192 -17.41 -32.75 -23.86
C THR A 192 -16.24 -33.12 -24.76
N VAL A 193 -15.03 -33.08 -24.20
CA VAL A 193 -13.78 -33.57 -24.79
C VAL A 193 -13.25 -34.73 -23.95
N THR A 194 -12.98 -35.87 -24.58
CA THR A 194 -12.41 -37.05 -23.91
C THR A 194 -11.30 -37.70 -24.75
N GLY A 195 -10.40 -38.43 -24.10
CA GLY A 195 -9.34 -39.17 -24.78
C GLY A 195 -8.19 -38.31 -25.34
N ALA A 196 -8.19 -37.00 -25.09
CA ALA A 196 -7.12 -36.11 -25.51
C ALA A 196 -5.85 -36.32 -24.71
N LYS A 197 -4.70 -36.11 -25.35
CA LYS A 197 -3.42 -35.81 -24.72
C LYS A 197 -3.32 -34.30 -24.48
N SER A 198 -3.74 -33.48 -25.45
CA SER A 198 -3.69 -32.03 -25.34
C SER A 198 -4.92 -31.31 -25.90
N VAL A 199 -5.33 -30.24 -25.22
CA VAL A 199 -6.32 -29.26 -25.70
C VAL A 199 -5.68 -27.89 -25.70
N PHE A 200 -5.63 -27.24 -26.85
CA PHE A 200 -5.03 -25.92 -27.04
C PHE A 200 -6.06 -24.95 -27.61
N ASN A 201 -6.36 -23.88 -26.87
CA ASN A 201 -7.25 -22.80 -27.27
C ASN A 201 -6.47 -21.47 -27.25
N SER A 202 -6.41 -20.73 -28.36
CA SER A 202 -5.54 -19.54 -28.45
C SER A 202 -6.08 -18.35 -29.24
N SER A 203 -5.58 -17.15 -28.91
CA SER A 203 -5.69 -15.90 -29.68
C SER A 203 -7.12 -15.57 -30.09
N GLY A 204 -7.97 -15.30 -29.12
CA GLY A 204 -9.38 -14.95 -29.29
C GLY A 204 -10.31 -16.11 -29.68
N ALA A 205 -9.78 -17.34 -29.78
CA ALA A 205 -10.59 -18.52 -30.04
C ALA A 205 -11.52 -18.83 -28.85
N LEU A 206 -12.68 -19.43 -29.16
CA LEU A 206 -13.75 -19.65 -28.20
C LEU A 206 -14.11 -21.13 -28.08
N LEU A 207 -14.04 -21.64 -26.85
CA LEU A 207 -14.74 -22.85 -26.42
C LEU A 207 -15.93 -22.43 -25.55
N TYR A 208 -17.15 -22.71 -25.99
CA TYR A 208 -18.38 -22.27 -25.33
C TYR A 208 -19.34 -23.42 -25.05
N SER A 209 -19.97 -23.40 -23.88
CA SER A 209 -21.12 -24.26 -23.54
C SER A 209 -22.23 -23.45 -22.88
N GLY A 210 -23.46 -23.53 -23.41
CA GLY A 210 -24.66 -22.96 -22.79
C GLY A 210 -25.17 -23.72 -21.55
N GLY A 211 -24.57 -24.87 -21.24
CA GLY A 211 -24.75 -25.67 -20.04
C GLY A 211 -23.39 -26.15 -19.54
N ASP A 212 -23.21 -27.46 -19.29
CA ASP A 212 -21.97 -27.97 -18.69
C ASP A 212 -20.84 -28.12 -19.73
N MET A 213 -19.60 -27.95 -19.30
CA MET A 213 -18.40 -28.20 -20.10
C MET A 213 -17.44 -29.15 -19.38
N LYS A 214 -16.98 -30.18 -20.08
CA LYS A 214 -15.96 -31.11 -19.57
C LYS A 214 -14.82 -31.28 -20.57
N LEU A 215 -13.63 -30.85 -20.18
CA LEU A 215 -12.40 -30.99 -20.96
C LEU A 215 -11.46 -31.96 -20.23
N THR A 216 -11.18 -33.11 -20.83
CA THR A 216 -10.26 -34.11 -20.28
C THR A 216 -9.11 -34.39 -21.24
N ALA A 217 -7.89 -34.08 -20.81
CA ALA A 217 -6.63 -34.33 -21.49
C ALA A 217 -5.68 -35.13 -20.58
N GLY A 218 -4.75 -35.89 -21.15
CA GLY A 218 -3.73 -36.63 -20.40
C GLY A 218 -2.59 -35.73 -19.94
N ASP A 219 -2.14 -34.83 -20.81
CA ASP A 219 -0.95 -34.01 -20.58
C ASP A 219 -1.37 -32.56 -20.29
N THR A 220 -1.92 -31.83 -21.27
CA THR A 220 -2.13 -30.38 -21.15
C THR A 220 -3.51 -29.88 -21.58
N ILE A 221 -4.04 -28.91 -20.83
CA ILE A 221 -5.08 -27.98 -21.31
C ILE A 221 -4.46 -26.59 -21.26
N THR A 222 -4.35 -25.92 -22.40
CA THR A 222 -3.78 -24.58 -22.49
C THR A 222 -4.80 -23.64 -23.12
N ASN A 223 -5.16 -22.61 -22.38
CA ASN A 223 -5.93 -21.47 -22.84
C ASN A 223 -5.00 -20.25 -22.88
N ARG A 224 -4.74 -19.70 -24.05
CA ARG A 224 -3.77 -18.62 -24.21
C ARG A 224 -4.35 -17.43 -24.97
N GLY A 225 -4.63 -16.33 -24.27
CA GLY A 225 -5.28 -15.14 -24.86
C GLY A 225 -6.60 -15.45 -25.55
N ALA A 226 -7.31 -16.45 -25.04
CA ALA A 226 -8.52 -17.02 -25.61
C ALA A 226 -9.55 -17.29 -24.51
N THR A 227 -10.75 -17.72 -24.89
CA THR A 227 -11.88 -17.86 -23.97
C THR A 227 -12.37 -19.30 -23.88
N ILE A 228 -12.46 -19.82 -22.65
CA ILE A 228 -13.21 -21.03 -22.29
C ILE A 228 -14.34 -20.62 -21.37
N ASP A 229 -15.59 -20.79 -21.81
CA ASP A 229 -16.75 -20.26 -21.09
C ASP A 229 -17.90 -21.27 -21.03
N SER A 230 -18.25 -21.64 -19.81
CA SER A 230 -19.35 -22.55 -19.49
C SER A 230 -20.42 -21.78 -18.73
N MET A 231 -21.69 -21.87 -19.16
CA MET A 231 -22.81 -21.28 -18.41
C MET A 231 -23.25 -22.17 -17.25
N GLY A 232 -23.04 -23.48 -17.35
CA GLY A 232 -23.16 -24.46 -16.27
C GLY A 232 -21.81 -24.75 -15.63
N ASN A 233 -21.62 -25.99 -15.18
CA ASN A 233 -20.39 -26.43 -14.52
C ASN A 233 -19.24 -26.62 -15.51
N LEU A 234 -18.02 -26.22 -15.11
CA LEU A 234 -16.80 -26.44 -15.88
C LEU A 234 -15.91 -27.47 -15.19
N THR A 235 -15.52 -28.54 -15.88
CA THR A 235 -14.50 -29.49 -15.40
C THR A 235 -13.30 -29.50 -16.34
N LEU A 236 -12.12 -29.17 -15.82
CA LEU A 236 -10.84 -29.27 -16.50
C LEU A 236 -10.03 -30.39 -15.85
N THR A 237 -9.52 -31.35 -16.63
CA THR A 237 -8.70 -32.44 -16.12
C THR A 237 -7.51 -32.67 -17.06
N ALA A 238 -6.30 -32.47 -16.55
CA ALA A 238 -5.04 -32.63 -17.26
C ALA A 238 -3.89 -32.85 -16.27
N SER A 239 -2.69 -33.21 -16.73
CA SER A 239 -1.51 -33.12 -15.86
C SER A 239 -1.18 -31.65 -15.57
N GLN A 240 -1.34 -30.78 -16.58
CA GLN A 240 -1.15 -29.33 -16.47
C GLN A 240 -2.31 -28.56 -17.14
N VAL A 241 -2.87 -27.58 -16.42
CA VAL A 241 -3.84 -26.59 -16.90
C VAL A 241 -3.17 -25.22 -16.88
N SER A 242 -3.01 -24.62 -18.06
CA SER A 242 -2.43 -23.28 -18.23
C SER A 242 -3.49 -22.30 -18.73
N ASN A 243 -3.65 -21.19 -18.03
CA ASN A 243 -4.37 -20.01 -18.49
C ASN A 243 -3.38 -18.85 -18.60
N GLU A 244 -3.07 -18.45 -19.83
CA GLU A 244 -1.94 -17.59 -20.15
C GLU A 244 -2.38 -16.38 -20.99
N ASN A 245 -1.66 -15.28 -20.85
CA ASN A 245 -1.81 -14.11 -21.72
C ASN A 245 -0.81 -14.22 -22.88
N ASP A 246 -1.26 -14.24 -24.14
CA ASP A 246 -0.33 -14.34 -25.28
C ASP A 246 0.35 -13.02 -25.62
N ALA A 247 -0.15 -11.88 -25.13
CA ALA A 247 0.32 -10.57 -25.54
C ALA A 247 0.42 -9.56 -24.39
N PHE A 248 0.80 -10.00 -23.19
CA PHE A 248 1.01 -9.12 -22.05
C PHE A 248 2.37 -8.40 -22.15
N SER A 249 2.35 -7.08 -22.03
CA SER A 249 3.57 -6.29 -21.85
C SER A 249 3.29 -5.05 -21.01
N ALA A 250 4.24 -4.72 -20.15
CA ALA A 250 4.23 -3.49 -19.38
C ALA A 250 5.45 -2.65 -19.71
N LYS A 251 5.32 -1.33 -19.60
CA LYS A 251 6.45 -0.40 -19.76
C LYS A 251 6.60 0.39 -18.49
N ARG A 252 7.80 0.38 -17.90
CA ARG A 252 8.13 1.36 -16.87
C ARG A 252 8.21 2.75 -17.51
N VAL A 253 7.32 3.63 -17.11
CA VAL A 253 7.28 5.03 -17.57
C VAL A 253 7.63 5.93 -16.39
N GLY A 254 8.50 6.91 -16.65
CA GLY A 254 8.80 7.97 -15.69
C GLY A 254 8.07 9.24 -16.08
N GLY A 255 7.46 9.92 -15.09
CA GLY A 255 6.88 11.25 -15.29
C GLY A 255 7.95 12.29 -15.64
N ASP A 256 7.54 13.55 -15.77
CA ASP A 256 8.50 14.64 -15.94
C ASP A 256 9.41 14.78 -14.72
N TRP A 257 10.66 15.23 -14.94
CA TRP A 257 11.55 15.59 -13.84
C TRP A 257 11.03 16.86 -13.15
N ILE A 258 10.50 16.72 -11.95
CA ILE A 258 9.94 17.79 -11.15
C ILE A 258 11.06 18.46 -10.36
N LYS A 259 11.12 19.79 -10.39
CA LYS A 259 12.01 20.55 -9.48
C LYS A 259 11.31 20.75 -8.16
N ASN A 260 11.90 20.24 -7.09
CA ASN A 260 11.33 20.37 -5.76
C ASN A 260 11.61 21.79 -5.20
N PRO A 261 10.79 22.27 -4.25
CA PRO A 261 11.07 23.52 -3.55
C PRO A 261 12.49 23.54 -2.95
N GLU A 262 13.23 24.63 -3.17
CA GLU A 262 14.55 24.80 -2.55
C GLU A 262 14.41 24.77 -1.01
N LYS A 263 15.32 24.06 -0.34
CA LYS A 263 15.38 24.02 1.13
C LYS A 263 16.60 24.72 1.65
N ILE A 264 16.52 25.21 2.89
CA ILE A 264 17.62 25.85 3.61
C ILE A 264 17.86 25.03 4.88
N ARG A 265 19.04 24.41 4.97
CA ARG A 265 19.55 23.82 6.21
C ARG A 265 20.30 24.87 7.01
N ILE A 266 19.97 25.01 8.28
CA ILE A 266 20.62 25.99 9.17
C ILE A 266 21.92 25.36 9.70
N ASP A 267 23.07 25.94 9.35
CA ASP A 267 24.40 25.45 9.77
C ASP A 267 25.06 26.35 10.82
N GLN A 268 24.32 27.35 11.30
CA GLN A 268 24.83 28.33 12.25
C GLN A 268 25.07 27.67 13.60
N ALA A 269 26.34 27.55 13.99
CA ALA A 269 26.74 27.02 15.29
C ALA A 269 26.03 27.75 16.44
N GLY A 270 25.38 27.00 17.33
CA GLY A 270 24.65 27.52 18.49
C GLY A 270 23.24 28.04 18.20
N HIS A 271 22.72 27.81 17.00
CA HIS A 271 21.31 28.07 16.66
C HIS A 271 20.41 26.95 17.24
N SER A 272 19.21 27.28 17.70
CA SER A 272 18.27 26.27 18.25
C SER A 272 17.80 25.24 17.21
N GLU A 273 17.81 25.64 15.95
CA GLU A 273 17.40 24.81 14.79
C GLU A 273 18.60 24.36 13.94
N GLN A 274 19.82 24.39 14.50
CA GLN A 274 21.01 23.92 13.80
C GLN A 274 20.81 22.47 13.33
N GLY A 275 21.16 22.20 12.08
CA GLY A 275 21.07 20.86 11.48
C GLY A 275 19.77 20.57 10.75
N GLN A 276 18.70 21.32 11.04
CA GLN A 276 17.37 21.13 10.45
C GLN A 276 17.23 21.85 9.11
N ALA A 277 16.38 21.32 8.23
CA ALA A 277 16.13 21.85 6.89
C ALA A 277 14.66 22.27 6.71
N PHE A 278 14.47 23.43 6.10
CA PHE A 278 13.19 24.12 6.02
C PHE A 278 12.94 24.65 4.61
N VAL A 279 11.69 24.94 4.24
CA VAL A 279 11.40 25.52 2.92
C VAL A 279 12.00 26.92 2.81
N ARG A 280 12.56 27.24 1.65
CA ARG A 280 13.18 28.56 1.43
C ARG A 280 12.25 29.74 1.68
N SER A 281 10.93 29.57 1.49
CA SER A 281 9.92 30.63 1.70
C SER A 281 9.80 31.09 3.14
N GLU A 282 10.21 30.28 4.12
CA GLU A 282 10.20 30.64 5.55
C GLU A 282 11.34 31.59 5.94
N PHE A 283 12.27 31.91 5.03
CA PHE A 283 13.42 32.73 5.35
C PHE A 283 13.35 34.13 4.76
N SER A 284 13.73 35.12 5.57
CA SER A 284 14.03 36.46 5.08
C SER A 284 15.53 36.71 4.98
N ASN A 285 15.90 37.71 4.16
CA ASN A 285 17.27 38.23 4.10
C ASN A 285 18.35 37.19 3.74
N LEU A 286 17.98 36.09 3.07
CA LEU A 286 18.94 35.05 2.65
C LEU A 286 20.14 35.64 1.89
N SER A 287 19.93 36.60 0.99
CA SER A 287 21.02 37.25 0.25
C SER A 287 21.83 38.28 1.04
N SER A 288 21.43 38.61 2.28
CA SER A 288 22.06 39.64 3.10
C SER A 288 23.39 39.16 3.69
N GLY A 289 24.43 39.97 3.53
CA GLY A 289 25.69 39.79 4.26
C GLY A 289 25.58 40.11 5.76
N TYR A 290 24.45 40.66 6.19
CA TYR A 290 24.16 40.97 7.59
C TYR A 290 23.33 39.87 8.26
N GLY A 291 23.21 38.69 7.68
CA GLY A 291 22.50 37.53 8.25
C GLY A 291 21.08 37.38 7.71
N ALA A 292 20.64 36.12 7.68
CA ALA A 292 19.27 35.71 7.39
C ALA A 292 18.52 35.41 8.70
N TYR A 293 17.20 35.29 8.59
CA TYR A 293 16.32 34.95 9.71
C TYR A 293 15.33 33.89 9.22
N HIS A 294 15.10 32.90 10.05
CA HIS A 294 14.03 31.93 9.87
C HIS A 294 12.76 32.50 10.52
N HIS A 295 11.68 32.55 9.76
CA HIS A 295 10.37 32.98 10.21
C HIS A 295 9.43 31.79 10.04
N PRO A 296 9.45 30.82 10.97
CA PRO A 296 8.52 29.72 10.88
C PRO A 296 7.10 30.30 10.98
N GLY A 297 6.24 29.97 10.02
CA GLY A 297 4.87 30.48 10.00
C GLY A 297 4.15 30.01 11.24
N ALA A 298 3.46 30.90 11.97
CA ALA A 298 2.64 30.47 13.08
C ALA A 298 1.59 29.48 12.58
N MET A 299 1.49 28.33 13.24
CA MET A 299 0.39 27.42 12.98
C MET A 299 -0.90 28.10 13.44
N GLU A 300 -1.95 27.98 12.64
CA GLU A 300 -3.23 28.59 12.94
C GLU A 300 -3.82 27.92 14.19
N ILE A 301 -4.37 28.70 15.12
CA ILE A 301 -5.12 28.15 16.25
C ILE A 301 -6.59 28.31 15.88
N TYR A 302 -7.29 27.19 15.71
CA TYR A 302 -8.71 27.14 15.39
C TYR A 302 -9.56 27.26 16.67
N GLU A 303 -10.78 27.75 16.58
CA GLU A 303 -11.73 27.69 17.70
C GLU A 303 -12.18 26.23 17.91
N PRO A 304 -12.57 25.80 19.12
CA PRO A 304 -13.14 24.46 19.31
C PRO A 304 -14.33 24.26 18.35
N ALA A 305 -14.58 23.03 17.92
CA ALA A 305 -15.67 22.72 17.00
C ALA A 305 -17.05 23.11 17.56
N TYR A 306 -17.20 23.12 18.89
CA TYR A 306 -18.39 23.61 19.57
C TYR A 306 -18.07 24.18 20.95
N ASP A 307 -18.94 25.07 21.43
CA ASP A 307 -18.99 25.55 22.80
C ASP A 307 -20.09 24.81 23.59
N ILE A 308 -19.94 24.72 24.91
CA ILE A 308 -20.96 24.17 25.82
C ILE A 308 -21.62 25.32 26.57
N VAL A 309 -22.95 25.38 26.55
CA VAL A 309 -23.71 26.41 27.28
C VAL A 309 -23.56 26.20 28.79
N GLU A 310 -22.86 27.14 29.44
CA GLU A 310 -22.62 27.14 30.88
C GLU A 310 -23.86 27.55 31.70
N GLU A 311 -23.85 27.20 33.00
CA GLU A 311 -24.92 27.60 33.93
C GLU A 311 -24.89 29.13 34.15
N PRO A 312 -26.00 29.85 33.94
CA PRO A 312 -26.00 31.29 34.09
C PRO A 312 -25.75 31.69 35.55
N GLY A 313 -24.95 32.75 35.73
CA GLY A 313 -24.71 33.33 37.06
C GLY A 313 -26.02 33.74 37.75
N PRO A 314 -25.99 33.94 39.09
CA PRO A 314 -27.20 34.03 39.94
C PRO A 314 -28.22 35.12 39.58
N ASP A 315 -27.85 36.06 38.69
CA ASP A 315 -28.70 37.17 38.25
C ASP A 315 -29.21 37.05 36.78
N ASN A 316 -28.94 35.94 36.09
CA ASN A 316 -29.36 35.71 34.69
C ASN A 316 -30.24 34.46 34.55
N THR A 317 -31.26 34.53 33.67
CA THR A 317 -32.08 33.38 33.26
C THR A 317 -31.51 32.74 32.00
N ALA A 318 -31.41 31.40 31.96
CA ALA A 318 -30.95 30.66 30.78
C ALA A 318 -31.78 31.00 29.54
N ASP A 319 -31.13 31.12 28.37
CA ASP A 319 -31.81 31.32 27.09
C ASP A 319 -32.66 30.07 26.78
N PRO A 320 -33.99 30.18 26.62
CA PRO A 320 -34.85 29.05 26.31
C PRO A 320 -34.50 28.32 25.01
N ALA A 321 -33.76 28.98 24.09
CA ALA A 321 -33.34 28.39 22.82
C ALA A 321 -32.15 27.43 22.96
N TYR A 322 -31.36 27.54 24.03
CA TYR A 322 -30.16 26.72 24.25
C TYR A 322 -30.06 26.30 25.73
N PRO A 323 -30.50 25.08 26.08
CA PRO A 323 -30.42 24.58 27.45
C PRO A 323 -28.98 24.53 27.95
N VAL A 324 -28.79 24.76 29.25
CA VAL A 324 -27.51 24.53 29.94
C VAL A 324 -27.03 23.09 29.65
N GLY A 325 -25.79 22.95 29.17
CA GLY A 325 -25.20 21.69 28.73
C GLY A 325 -25.39 21.35 27.24
N SER A 326 -26.13 22.15 26.48
CA SER A 326 -26.23 21.98 25.02
C SER A 326 -24.95 22.44 24.30
N LYS A 327 -24.61 21.76 23.19
CA LYS A 327 -23.48 22.12 22.33
C LYS A 327 -23.93 23.14 21.28
N ILE A 328 -23.14 24.19 21.09
CA ILE A 328 -23.32 25.19 20.05
C ILE A 328 -22.14 25.06 19.09
N ALA A 329 -22.41 24.68 17.83
CA ALA A 329 -21.36 24.53 16.83
C ALA A 329 -20.73 25.89 16.49
N ASN A 330 -19.41 25.96 16.46
CA ASN A 330 -18.67 27.16 16.06
C ASN A 330 -18.43 27.22 14.55
N TYR A 331 -18.55 26.08 13.86
CA TYR A 331 -18.42 25.96 12.41
C TYR A 331 -19.73 25.54 11.76
N ASP A 332 -20.02 26.12 10.59
CA ASP A 332 -21.21 25.80 9.80
C ASP A 332 -21.09 24.40 9.17
N TRP A 333 -22.20 23.76 8.81
CA TRP A 333 -22.25 22.37 8.35
C TRP A 333 -21.44 22.07 7.08
N ALA A 334 -21.12 23.10 6.29
CA ALA A 334 -20.33 23.03 5.06
C ALA A 334 -18.96 23.73 5.17
N ASP A 335 -18.47 24.01 6.38
CA ASP A 335 -17.27 24.82 6.57
C ASP A 335 -16.02 24.12 5.97
N PRO A 336 -15.15 24.83 5.23
CA PRO A 336 -13.91 24.28 4.70
C PRO A 336 -12.99 23.66 5.76
N ILE A 337 -13.13 24.02 7.03
CA ILE A 337 -12.33 23.46 8.12
C ILE A 337 -12.45 21.94 8.24
N PHE A 338 -13.61 21.36 7.89
CA PHE A 338 -13.77 19.91 7.85
C PHE A 338 -12.77 19.30 6.84
N GLN A 339 -12.65 19.89 5.65
CA GLN A 339 -11.70 19.45 4.62
C GLN A 339 -10.25 19.68 5.01
N THR A 340 -9.93 20.81 5.67
CA THR A 340 -8.58 21.08 6.22
C THR A 340 -8.12 19.95 7.13
N PHE A 341 -9.05 19.35 7.87
CA PHE A 341 -8.80 18.23 8.76
C PHE A 341 -9.09 16.86 8.15
N GLY A 342 -9.32 16.76 6.83
CA GLY A 342 -9.62 15.50 6.15
C GLY A 342 -10.91 14.85 6.65
N LEU A 343 -11.97 15.65 6.77
CA LEU A 343 -13.34 15.22 7.07
C LEU A 343 -14.26 15.72 5.95
N ALA A 344 -15.16 14.90 5.44
CA ALA A 344 -16.21 15.37 4.54
C ALA A 344 -17.23 16.23 5.28
N PRO A 345 -17.52 17.47 4.84
CA PRO A 345 -18.59 18.28 5.40
C PRO A 345 -19.97 17.66 5.13
N MET A 346 -21.01 18.13 5.83
CA MET A 346 -22.38 17.70 5.54
C MET A 346 -22.78 18.08 4.11
N THR A 347 -23.54 17.22 3.43
CA THR A 347 -23.89 17.40 2.00
C THR A 347 -25.09 18.32 1.76
N SER A 348 -25.84 18.65 2.82
CA SER A 348 -27.00 19.53 2.74
C SER A 348 -27.22 20.29 4.05
N ALA A 349 -27.89 21.44 3.96
CA ALA A 349 -28.33 22.18 5.13
C ALA A 349 -29.31 21.36 5.99
N ARG A 350 -29.38 21.71 7.28
CA ARG A 350 -30.32 21.12 8.25
C ARG A 350 -31.78 21.26 7.76
N PRO A 351 -32.56 20.17 7.64
CA PRO A 351 -33.97 20.25 7.22
C PRO A 351 -34.82 21.15 8.14
N GLU A 352 -35.71 21.98 7.57
CA GLU A 352 -36.57 22.91 8.33
C GLU A 352 -37.76 22.21 9.02
N GLU A 353 -38.27 21.11 8.46
CA GLU A 353 -39.41 20.37 9.01
C GLU A 353 -38.96 19.38 10.11
N ALA A 354 -39.59 19.45 11.28
CA ALA A 354 -39.32 18.54 12.39
C ALA A 354 -39.76 17.10 12.06
N GLY A 355 -38.83 16.15 12.10
CA GLY A 355 -39.07 14.74 11.77
C GLY A 355 -37.78 13.91 11.76
N VAL A 356 -37.87 12.65 11.32
CA VAL A 356 -36.76 11.67 11.33
C VAL A 356 -35.53 12.20 10.57
N ALA A 357 -35.73 12.83 9.40
CA ALA A 357 -34.65 13.39 8.60
C ALA A 357 -33.87 14.52 9.33
N GLN A 358 -34.56 15.33 10.15
CA GLN A 358 -33.90 16.37 10.95
C GLN A 358 -33.11 15.76 12.11
N THR A 359 -33.64 14.73 12.78
CA THR A 359 -32.96 14.01 13.86
C THR A 359 -31.74 13.23 13.36
N ASP A 360 -31.82 12.59 12.19
CA ASP A 360 -30.70 11.88 11.55
C ASP A 360 -29.60 12.85 11.13
N TRP A 361 -29.99 14.01 10.57
CA TRP A 361 -29.06 15.09 10.23
C TRP A 361 -28.34 15.62 11.49
N ASP A 362 -29.09 15.91 12.56
CA ASP A 362 -28.53 16.39 13.83
C ASP A 362 -27.56 15.38 14.47
N THR A 363 -27.89 14.09 14.39
CA THR A 363 -27.03 13.01 14.91
C THR A 363 -25.73 12.92 14.12
N ARG A 364 -25.81 12.94 12.79
CA ARG A 364 -24.63 12.92 11.90
C ARG A 364 -23.76 14.15 12.08
N PHE A 365 -24.37 15.33 12.16
CA PHE A 365 -23.63 16.58 12.31
C PHE A 365 -22.93 16.66 13.67
N ASN A 366 -23.57 16.21 14.77
CA ASN A 366 -22.92 16.14 16.07
C ASN A 366 -21.75 15.14 16.11
N ALA A 367 -21.87 13.99 15.43
CA ALA A 367 -20.76 13.04 15.31
C ALA A 367 -19.59 13.63 14.50
N LEU A 368 -19.89 14.38 13.43
CA LEU A 368 -18.89 15.09 12.63
C LEU A 368 -18.20 16.19 13.44
N LEU A 369 -18.93 16.93 14.28
CA LEU A 369 -18.37 17.94 15.18
C LEU A 369 -17.45 17.34 16.25
N GLU A 370 -17.72 16.13 16.74
CA GLU A 370 -16.81 15.43 17.69
C GLU A 370 -15.50 15.01 17.03
N GLN A 371 -15.57 14.50 15.79
CA GLN A 371 -14.38 14.19 15.00
C GLN A 371 -13.56 15.45 14.73
N LEU A 372 -14.23 16.55 14.35
CA LEU A 372 -13.59 17.84 14.14
C LEU A 372 -12.99 18.39 15.44
N GLN A 373 -13.69 18.31 16.57
CA GLN A 373 -13.21 18.76 17.88
C GLN A 373 -11.90 18.05 18.25
N THR A 374 -11.85 16.73 18.07
CA THR A 374 -10.65 15.93 18.34
C THR A 374 -9.48 16.38 17.46
N LYS A 375 -9.73 16.62 16.16
CA LYS A 375 -8.70 17.07 15.22
C LYS A 375 -8.23 18.50 15.51
N ILE A 376 -9.14 19.42 15.85
CA ILE A 376 -8.84 20.81 16.23
C ILE A 376 -8.05 20.88 17.53
N THR A 377 -8.48 20.17 18.58
CA THR A 377 -7.77 20.19 19.87
C THR A 377 -6.33 19.69 19.71
N ARG A 378 -6.12 18.65 18.90
CA ARG A 378 -4.78 18.15 18.55
C ARG A 378 -3.97 19.21 17.79
N HIS A 379 -4.53 19.80 16.74
CA HIS A 379 -3.86 20.83 15.95
C HIS A 379 -3.48 22.03 16.81
N ASN A 380 -4.39 22.50 17.66
CA ASN A 380 -4.15 23.65 18.52
C ASN A 380 -3.08 23.37 19.56
N ALA A 381 -3.02 22.18 20.17
CA ALA A 381 -1.95 21.84 21.09
C ALA A 381 -0.58 21.82 20.41
N GLU A 382 -0.50 21.28 19.18
CA GLU A 382 0.71 21.36 18.36
C GLU A 382 1.03 22.81 17.98
N ALA A 383 0.02 23.58 17.58
CA ALA A 383 0.14 24.97 17.17
C ALA A 383 0.59 25.84 18.33
N GLU A 384 0.08 25.64 19.54
CA GLU A 384 0.49 26.35 20.75
C GLU A 384 1.94 26.02 21.11
N LYS A 385 2.34 24.76 21.07
CA LYS A 385 3.73 24.34 21.34
C LYS A 385 4.70 24.91 20.29
N HIS A 386 4.34 24.83 19.02
CA HIS A 386 5.08 25.40 17.91
C HIS A 386 5.17 26.93 18.03
N ASN A 387 4.04 27.60 18.23
CA ASN A 387 3.93 29.06 18.32
C ASN A 387 4.64 29.61 19.56
N ALA A 388 4.61 28.89 20.69
CA ALA A 388 5.38 29.22 21.88
C ALA A 388 6.90 29.14 21.63
N ALA A 389 7.36 28.24 20.77
CA ALA A 389 8.77 28.11 20.38
C ALA A 389 9.24 29.18 19.37
N LEU A 390 8.34 29.80 18.59
CA LEU A 390 8.68 30.82 17.58
C LEU A 390 9.38 32.06 18.15
N GLY A 391 9.09 32.44 19.39
CA GLY A 391 9.60 33.67 20.01
C GLY A 391 11.13 33.74 20.18
N ILE A 392 11.81 32.58 20.13
CA ILE A 392 13.26 32.46 20.29
C ILE A 392 13.96 32.33 18.94
N ALA A 393 13.48 31.45 18.04
CA ALA A 393 14.10 31.17 16.73
C ALA A 393 14.05 32.38 15.77
N ASP A 394 12.93 33.10 15.74
CA ASP A 394 12.70 34.28 14.88
C ASP A 394 13.73 35.41 15.09
N ARG A 395 14.34 35.47 16.28
CA ARG A 395 15.31 36.50 16.66
C ARG A 395 16.77 36.06 16.45
N GLN A 396 17.02 34.78 16.19
CA GLN A 396 18.35 34.26 15.99
C GLN A 396 18.84 34.50 14.57
N LYS A 397 20.09 34.94 14.47
CA LYS A 397 20.68 35.40 13.23
C LYS A 397 21.47 34.28 12.57
N ILE A 398 21.17 34.00 11.30
CA ILE A 398 21.77 32.92 10.54
C ILE A 398 22.81 33.48 9.57
N ASN A 399 24.10 33.28 9.87
CA ASN A 399 25.18 33.69 8.96
C ASN A 399 25.62 32.56 8.04
N ASP A 400 25.58 31.32 8.50
CA ASP A 400 26.01 30.13 7.76
C ASP A 400 24.81 29.19 7.59
N TYR A 401 24.56 28.78 6.35
CA TYR A 401 23.45 27.89 5.97
C TYR A 401 23.76 27.20 4.64
N THR A 402 23.14 26.05 4.39
CA THR A 402 23.28 25.28 3.16
C THR A 402 21.99 25.32 2.36
N ILE A 403 22.09 25.66 1.08
CA ILE A 403 20.95 25.58 0.15
C ILE A 403 20.91 24.17 -0.43
N ILE A 404 19.74 23.55 -0.45
CA ILE A 404 19.50 22.23 -1.01
C ILE A 404 18.57 22.40 -2.21
N ARG A 405 18.99 21.88 -3.36
CA ARG A 405 18.24 21.90 -4.61
C ARG A 405 18.07 20.47 -5.08
N THR A 406 16.85 20.00 -5.19
CA THR A 406 16.57 18.64 -5.65
C THR A 406 15.57 18.66 -6.80
N HIS A 407 15.64 17.61 -7.60
CA HIS A 407 14.65 17.29 -8.59
C HIS A 407 14.43 15.77 -8.61
N SER A 408 13.18 15.39 -8.79
CA SER A 408 12.75 14.00 -8.64
C SER A 408 12.00 13.54 -9.88
N GLN A 409 12.03 12.24 -10.10
CA GLN A 409 11.18 11.58 -11.09
C GLN A 409 10.61 10.33 -10.45
N THR A 410 9.28 10.24 -10.51
CA THR A 410 8.52 9.05 -10.15
C THR A 410 8.32 8.19 -11.40
N SER A 411 8.48 6.88 -11.25
CA SER A 411 8.27 5.91 -12.32
C SER A 411 7.47 4.71 -11.85
N GLU A 412 6.67 4.15 -12.74
CA GLU A 412 5.82 2.99 -12.49
C GLU A 412 5.65 2.16 -13.76
N ASN A 413 5.21 0.91 -13.62
CA ASN A 413 4.88 0.06 -14.75
C ASN A 413 3.45 0.36 -15.22
N VAL A 414 3.29 0.63 -16.52
CA VAL A 414 1.99 0.85 -17.19
C VAL A 414 1.81 -0.19 -18.29
N VAL A 415 0.65 -0.84 -18.31
CA VAL A 415 0.32 -1.87 -19.31
C VAL A 415 0.24 -1.24 -20.70
N GLN A 416 0.93 -1.85 -21.67
CA GLN A 416 0.98 -1.40 -23.07
C GLN A 416 0.21 -2.31 -24.01
N SER A 417 0.11 -3.59 -23.66
CA SER A 417 -0.64 -4.60 -24.41
C SER A 417 -1.07 -5.70 -23.47
N THR A 418 -2.26 -6.25 -23.72
CA THR A 418 -2.80 -7.41 -23.02
C THR A 418 -3.74 -8.14 -23.94
N ASN A 419 -3.73 -9.46 -23.85
CA ASN A 419 -4.77 -10.34 -24.37
C ASN A 419 -4.87 -11.53 -23.42
N ALA A 420 -5.56 -11.30 -22.31
CA ALA A 420 -5.66 -12.24 -21.20
C ALA A 420 -6.38 -13.53 -21.60
N GLY A 421 -5.90 -14.67 -21.11
CA GLY A 421 -6.67 -15.90 -21.13
C GLY A 421 -7.85 -15.79 -20.16
N VAL A 422 -9.04 -16.18 -20.60
CA VAL A 422 -10.26 -16.13 -19.80
C VAL A 422 -10.86 -17.53 -19.68
N ILE A 423 -10.99 -18.02 -18.44
CA ILE A 423 -11.69 -19.27 -18.14
C ILE A 423 -12.83 -18.98 -17.18
N ARG A 424 -14.07 -19.33 -17.56
CA ARG A 424 -15.26 -19.00 -16.77
C ARG A 424 -16.24 -20.15 -16.64
N SER A 425 -16.88 -20.20 -15.47
CA SER A 425 -18.01 -21.07 -15.16
C SER A 425 -19.15 -20.22 -14.59
N GLY A 426 -20.39 -20.43 -15.07
CA GLY A 426 -21.58 -19.84 -14.46
C GLY A 426 -22.00 -20.57 -13.18
N ALA A 427 -21.55 -21.81 -12.97
CA ALA A 427 -21.79 -22.57 -11.74
C ALA A 427 -20.46 -22.93 -11.06
N ASP A 428 -20.23 -24.21 -10.80
CA ASP A 428 -18.99 -24.69 -10.19
C ASP A 428 -17.88 -24.88 -11.24
N MET A 429 -16.62 -24.75 -10.82
CA MET A 429 -15.43 -25.03 -11.63
C MET A 429 -14.55 -26.03 -10.89
N ALA A 430 -14.25 -27.16 -11.51
CA ALA A 430 -13.34 -28.17 -10.98
C ALA A 430 -12.08 -28.30 -11.86
N ILE A 431 -10.91 -28.14 -11.25
CA ILE A 431 -9.60 -28.18 -11.90
C ILE A 431 -8.79 -29.32 -11.27
N ASN A 432 -8.54 -30.35 -12.08
CA ASN A 432 -7.80 -31.54 -11.68
C ASN A 432 -6.47 -31.58 -12.42
N GLY A 433 -5.38 -31.18 -11.76
CA GLY A 433 -4.04 -31.08 -12.34
C GLY A 433 -3.30 -29.79 -11.95
N ASP A 434 -2.00 -29.72 -12.21
CA ASP A 434 -1.20 -28.53 -11.90
C ASP A 434 -1.75 -27.32 -12.65
N LEU A 435 -2.06 -26.24 -11.93
CA LEU A 435 -2.67 -25.04 -12.47
C LEU A 435 -1.68 -23.88 -12.51
N ARG A 436 -1.54 -23.27 -13.69
CA ARG A 436 -0.87 -21.98 -13.87
C ARG A 436 -1.83 -20.96 -14.45
N ASN A 437 -2.06 -19.87 -13.74
CA ASN A 437 -2.78 -18.69 -14.22
C ASN A 437 -1.80 -17.51 -14.30
N GLU A 438 -1.54 -16.99 -15.50
CA GLU A 438 -0.50 -15.98 -15.75
C GLU A 438 -1.04 -14.78 -16.53
N ASN A 439 -1.03 -13.62 -15.87
CA ASN A 439 -1.63 -12.35 -16.30
C ASN A 439 -3.02 -12.53 -16.95
N SER A 440 -3.81 -13.44 -16.36
CA SER A 440 -5.03 -14.00 -16.93
C SER A 440 -6.11 -14.21 -15.88
N GLN A 441 -7.34 -14.46 -16.31
CA GLN A 441 -8.51 -14.47 -15.44
C GLN A 441 -9.21 -15.82 -15.40
N MET A 442 -9.53 -16.28 -14.19
CA MET A 442 -10.37 -17.45 -13.93
C MET A 442 -11.49 -17.08 -12.96
N ALA A 443 -12.74 -17.32 -13.34
CA ALA A 443 -13.90 -16.97 -12.52
C ALA A 443 -14.98 -18.05 -12.50
N ALA A 444 -15.48 -18.41 -11.31
CA ALA A 444 -16.63 -19.30 -11.13
C ALA A 444 -17.78 -18.59 -10.42
N GLY A 445 -19.02 -18.86 -10.84
CA GLY A 445 -20.22 -18.30 -10.21
C GLY A 445 -20.44 -18.80 -8.78
N ASN A 446 -20.13 -20.06 -8.51
CA ASN A 446 -20.28 -20.70 -7.20
C ASN A 446 -18.94 -21.12 -6.61
N THR A 447 -18.58 -22.41 -6.71
CA THR A 447 -17.36 -22.94 -6.11
C THR A 447 -16.30 -23.21 -7.17
N MET A 448 -15.09 -22.71 -6.96
CA MET A 448 -13.92 -23.17 -7.71
C MET A 448 -13.12 -24.13 -6.83
N THR A 449 -12.92 -25.36 -7.29
CA THR A 449 -12.07 -26.36 -6.65
C THR A 449 -10.84 -26.63 -7.51
N ALA A 450 -9.66 -26.53 -6.93
CA ALA A 450 -8.40 -26.84 -7.59
C ALA A 450 -7.56 -27.84 -6.78
N THR A 451 -6.88 -28.75 -7.48
CA THR A 451 -5.96 -29.76 -6.94
C THR A 451 -4.63 -29.70 -7.69
N GLY A 452 -3.56 -30.31 -7.16
CA GLY A 452 -2.22 -30.25 -7.77
C GLY A 452 -1.45 -28.98 -7.37
N LYS A 453 -0.32 -28.70 -8.02
CA LYS A 453 0.45 -27.47 -7.77
C LYS A 453 -0.30 -26.26 -8.34
N ILE A 454 -0.43 -25.18 -7.56
CA ILE A 454 -1.13 -23.96 -7.99
C ILE A 454 -0.15 -22.79 -8.09
N ALA A 455 -0.17 -22.09 -9.23
CA ALA A 455 0.61 -20.88 -9.46
C ALA A 455 -0.27 -19.79 -10.08
N ASN A 456 -0.65 -18.79 -9.29
CA ASN A 456 -1.34 -17.58 -9.76
C ASN A 456 -0.32 -16.44 -9.86
N VAL A 457 0.23 -16.23 -11.07
CA VAL A 457 1.42 -15.43 -11.30
C VAL A 457 1.07 -14.13 -12.01
N ALA A 458 1.24 -12.98 -11.36
CA ALA A 458 1.07 -11.67 -11.98
C ALA A 458 2.41 -10.97 -12.20
N LYS A 459 2.47 -10.10 -13.22
CA LYS A 459 3.46 -9.03 -13.30
C LYS A 459 3.26 -8.07 -12.14
N GLU A 460 4.34 -7.59 -11.54
CA GLU A 460 4.29 -6.69 -10.38
C GLU A 460 4.54 -5.22 -10.77
N ASN A 461 3.86 -4.31 -10.08
CA ASN A 461 4.14 -2.88 -10.10
C ASN A 461 4.83 -2.47 -8.80
N GLN A 462 5.68 -1.46 -8.91
CA GLN A 462 6.21 -0.73 -7.77
C GLN A 462 6.54 0.68 -8.24
N GLU A 463 5.93 1.66 -7.58
CA GLU A 463 6.29 3.06 -7.77
C GLU A 463 7.71 3.30 -7.24
N LEU A 464 8.52 3.98 -8.03
CA LEU A 464 9.92 4.27 -7.70
C LEU A 464 10.18 5.75 -7.95
N THR A 465 10.52 6.48 -6.90
CA THR A 465 10.90 7.88 -6.96
C THR A 465 12.41 8.01 -6.78
N VAL A 466 13.09 8.56 -7.79
CA VAL A 466 14.52 8.87 -7.72
C VAL A 466 14.71 10.37 -7.59
N THR A 467 15.47 10.77 -6.58
CA THR A 467 15.77 12.18 -6.28
C THR A 467 17.25 12.46 -6.44
N PHE A 468 17.58 13.37 -7.36
CA PHE A 468 18.92 13.93 -7.53
C PHE A 468 18.97 15.34 -6.95
N GLY A 469 20.16 15.82 -6.62
CA GLY A 469 20.29 17.19 -6.14
C GLY A 469 21.70 17.68 -5.95
N THR A 470 21.78 18.94 -5.54
CA THR A 470 23.01 19.60 -5.18
C THR A 470 22.84 20.37 -3.87
N THR A 471 23.94 20.59 -3.19
CA THR A 471 24.00 21.46 -2.02
C THR A 471 24.99 22.60 -2.22
N GLN A 472 24.73 23.72 -1.56
CA GLN A 472 25.57 24.91 -1.63
C GLN A 472 25.67 25.59 -0.27
N GLY A 473 26.81 25.42 0.39
CA GLY A 473 27.12 26.13 1.63
C GLY A 473 27.27 27.63 1.39
N SER A 474 26.74 28.45 2.30
CA SER A 474 26.84 29.90 2.28
C SER A 474 27.50 30.43 3.55
N TYR A 475 28.11 31.61 3.44
CA TYR A 475 28.78 32.29 4.55
C TYR A 475 28.74 33.81 4.37
N THR A 476 29.00 34.58 5.42
CA THR A 476 29.08 36.05 5.30
C THR A 476 30.50 36.56 5.44
N TYR A 477 30.87 37.59 4.67
CA TYR A 477 32.21 38.18 4.69
C TYR A 477 32.20 39.70 4.55
N ARG A 478 33.29 40.37 4.94
CA ARG A 478 33.41 41.83 4.81
C ARG A 478 34.18 42.25 3.56
N ARG A 479 33.63 43.19 2.77
CA ARG A 479 34.32 43.72 1.57
C ARG A 479 35.51 44.64 1.94
N PRO A 480 36.63 44.59 1.20
CA PRO A 480 37.71 45.55 1.36
C PRO A 480 37.30 46.99 0.97
N ARG A 481 38.03 47.98 1.49
CA ARG A 481 37.80 49.42 1.26
C ARG A 481 37.77 49.79 -0.24
N PRO A 482 37.04 50.87 -0.63
CA PRO A 482 36.44 51.89 0.24
C PRO A 482 35.04 51.54 0.80
N HIS A 483 34.38 50.49 0.32
CA HIS A 483 33.02 50.13 0.73
C HIS A 483 33.02 49.10 1.86
N LYS A 484 32.71 49.52 3.10
CA LYS A 484 32.71 48.67 4.32
C LYS A 484 31.43 47.83 4.53
N ALA A 485 30.81 47.31 3.46
CA ALA A 485 29.60 46.51 3.56
C ALA A 485 29.92 45.01 3.80
N ARG A 486 29.10 44.31 4.59
CA ARG A 486 29.10 42.84 4.61
C ARG A 486 28.37 42.31 3.37
N ARG A 487 28.84 41.19 2.84
CA ARG A 487 28.22 40.48 1.71
C ARG A 487 28.09 39.00 2.03
N ARG A 488 27.17 38.33 1.35
CA ARG A 488 27.07 36.87 1.36
C ARG A 488 27.98 36.28 0.29
N GLY A 489 28.73 35.25 0.66
CA GLY A 489 29.49 34.37 -0.22
C GLY A 489 28.82 33.00 -0.28
N TYR A 490 29.08 32.28 -1.37
CA TYR A 490 28.59 30.93 -1.60
C TYR A 490 29.75 30.06 -2.06
N ASN A 491 29.81 28.84 -1.54
CA ASN A 491 30.70 27.81 -2.06
C ASN A 491 30.22 27.34 -3.45
N SER A 492 31.06 26.58 -4.13
CA SER A 492 30.63 25.83 -5.31
C SER A 492 29.55 24.81 -4.93
N GLU A 493 28.62 24.56 -5.85
CA GLU A 493 27.62 23.51 -5.68
C GLU A 493 28.31 22.13 -5.67
N VAL A 494 27.82 21.26 -4.78
CA VAL A 494 28.29 19.87 -4.63
C VAL A 494 27.15 18.95 -5.00
N PHE A 495 27.43 17.91 -5.78
CA PHE A 495 26.45 16.88 -6.07
C PHE A 495 26.14 16.09 -4.79
N MET A 496 24.86 15.97 -4.47
CA MET A 496 24.39 15.27 -3.28
C MET A 496 24.23 13.78 -3.58
N THR A 497 24.55 12.91 -2.61
CA THR A 497 24.17 11.49 -2.69
C THR A 497 22.69 11.37 -3.05
N PRO A 498 22.34 10.70 -4.16
CA PRO A 498 20.95 10.57 -4.58
C PRO A 498 20.13 9.70 -3.62
N GLN A 499 18.82 9.85 -3.69
CA GLN A 499 17.86 9.11 -2.87
C GLN A 499 16.90 8.32 -3.76
N VAL A 500 16.49 7.18 -3.24
CA VAL A 500 15.48 6.31 -3.82
C VAL A 500 14.36 6.13 -2.80
N GLU A 501 13.12 6.28 -3.23
CA GLU A 501 11.93 5.91 -2.47
C GLU A 501 11.15 4.89 -3.29
N ALA A 502 10.62 3.87 -2.62
CA ALA A 502 9.87 2.80 -3.25
C ALA A 502 8.51 2.65 -2.57
N GLY A 503 7.45 2.59 -3.39
CA GLY A 503 6.12 2.14 -2.95
C GLY A 503 6.12 0.64 -2.63
N ASN A 504 4.99 0.13 -2.14
CA ASN A 504 4.84 -1.32 -1.98
C ASN A 504 4.85 -2.02 -3.33
N THR A 505 5.40 -3.22 -3.35
CA THR A 505 5.27 -4.07 -4.53
C THR A 505 3.90 -4.73 -4.55
N SER A 506 3.13 -4.52 -5.61
CA SER A 506 1.78 -5.07 -5.77
C SER A 506 1.60 -5.77 -7.11
N PRO A 507 0.65 -6.70 -7.26
CA PRO A 507 0.26 -7.21 -8.56
C PRO A 507 -0.19 -6.05 -9.47
N MET A 508 0.25 -6.02 -10.72
CA MET A 508 -0.11 -4.96 -11.66
C MET A 508 -1.62 -4.87 -11.83
N ASN A 509 -2.16 -3.69 -11.51
CA ASN A 509 -3.41 -3.15 -12.01
C ASN A 509 -4.67 -3.97 -11.60
N VAL A 510 -4.64 -4.81 -10.56
CA VAL A 510 -5.80 -5.67 -10.21
C VAL A 510 -6.80 -5.00 -9.26
N SER A 511 -6.49 -3.81 -8.73
CA SER A 511 -7.43 -3.04 -7.91
C SER A 511 -6.94 -1.60 -7.72
N SER A 512 -7.69 -0.60 -8.20
CA SER A 512 -7.67 0.76 -7.64
C SER A 512 -9.02 1.02 -6.98
N PHE A 513 -9.02 1.44 -5.72
CA PHE A 513 -10.22 1.87 -5.02
C PHE A 513 -10.44 3.36 -5.31
N GLU A 514 -11.62 3.73 -5.82
CA GLU A 514 -12.02 5.15 -5.84
C GLU A 514 -12.53 5.52 -4.45
N ASP A 515 -11.93 6.56 -3.88
CA ASP A 515 -12.10 6.95 -2.48
C ASP A 515 -13.38 7.76 -2.28
N HIS A 516 -14.41 7.15 -1.71
CA HIS A 516 -15.68 7.80 -1.35
C HIS A 516 -16.16 7.49 0.08
N SER A 517 -15.32 6.92 0.96
CA SER A 517 -15.71 6.66 2.36
C SER A 517 -14.61 7.01 3.36
N ASP A 518 -14.88 8.00 4.23
CA ASP A 518 -13.98 8.50 5.28
C ASP A 518 -13.68 7.50 6.43
N ASN A 519 -14.16 6.26 6.38
CA ASN A 519 -13.93 5.25 7.42
C ASN A 519 -14.10 3.80 6.90
N ALA A 520 -13.08 3.21 6.26
CA ALA A 520 -12.92 1.74 6.19
C ALA A 520 -11.53 1.29 5.65
N PRO A 521 -10.88 0.25 6.21
CA PRO A 521 -9.63 -0.36 5.71
C PRO A 521 -9.79 -1.22 4.44
N ALA A 522 -10.93 -1.18 3.75
CA ALA A 522 -11.17 -1.98 2.57
C ALA A 522 -10.41 -1.39 1.37
N GLY A 523 -9.16 -1.82 1.19
CA GLY A 523 -8.41 -1.56 -0.05
C GLY A 523 -7.21 -0.63 0.03
N GLN A 524 -6.99 0.02 1.19
CA GLN A 524 -5.78 0.81 1.41
C GLN A 524 -4.58 -0.09 1.77
N ASP A 525 -3.38 0.33 1.38
CA ASP A 525 -2.16 -0.33 1.83
C ASP A 525 -1.94 -0.04 3.32
N ILE A 526 -2.41 -0.95 4.18
CA ILE A 526 -2.27 -0.89 5.64
C ILE A 526 -0.82 -0.80 6.14
N THR A 527 0.16 -1.03 5.26
CA THR A 527 1.58 -0.97 5.56
C THR A 527 2.25 0.37 5.16
N GLN A 528 1.50 1.29 4.57
CA GLN A 528 2.00 2.59 4.08
C GLN A 528 2.64 3.43 5.21
N ALA A 529 1.98 3.54 6.36
CA ALA A 529 2.46 4.34 7.49
C ALA A 529 3.87 3.93 7.94
N ALA A 530 4.16 2.62 8.00
CA ALA A 530 5.47 2.11 8.37
C ALA A 530 6.57 2.52 7.38
N ARG A 531 6.25 2.61 6.07
CA ARG A 531 7.18 3.11 5.06
C ARG A 531 7.39 4.61 5.15
N ASP A 532 6.32 5.36 5.38
CA ASP A 532 6.40 6.83 5.47
C ASP A 532 7.21 7.26 6.69
N ASP A 533 6.99 6.63 7.84
CA ASP A 533 7.76 6.91 9.07
C ASP A 533 9.25 6.58 8.88
N ALA A 534 9.57 5.44 8.27
CA ALA A 534 10.95 5.05 7.97
C ALA A 534 11.62 6.01 6.98
N ASN A 535 10.95 6.35 5.87
CA ASN A 535 11.48 7.26 4.86
C ASN A 535 11.66 8.67 5.43
N LYS A 536 10.71 9.14 6.25
CA LYS A 536 10.79 10.42 6.94
C LYS A 536 11.96 10.48 7.92
N PHE A 537 12.21 9.39 8.65
CA PHE A 537 13.39 9.34 9.52
C PHE A 537 14.67 9.30 8.70
N LEU A 538 14.76 8.54 7.61
CA LEU A 538 16.01 8.30 6.87
C LEU A 538 16.44 9.45 5.94
N ASP A 539 15.54 10.35 5.58
CA ASP A 539 15.89 11.54 4.79
C ASP A 539 16.06 12.79 5.68
N PRO A 540 17.31 13.27 5.89
CA PRO A 540 17.60 14.43 6.73
C PRO A 540 17.05 15.76 6.23
N PHE A 541 16.42 15.77 5.07
CA PHE A 541 15.90 16.96 4.43
C PHE A 541 14.39 16.92 4.19
N THR A 542 13.64 15.97 4.78
CA THR A 542 12.21 15.75 4.46
C THR A 542 11.33 16.99 4.61
N ILE A 543 10.40 17.14 3.66
CA ILE A 543 9.12 17.84 3.80
C ILE A 543 8.08 16.77 3.42
N ASP A 544 6.96 16.72 4.13
CA ASP A 544 5.85 15.84 3.77
C ASP A 544 5.45 16.07 2.29
N THR A 545 5.73 15.07 1.46
CA THR A 545 5.48 15.08 0.01
C THR A 545 4.46 14.02 -0.38
N SER A 546 3.76 13.43 0.61
CA SER A 546 2.75 12.37 0.41
C SER A 546 1.51 12.83 -0.38
N GLY A 547 1.41 14.10 -0.74
CA GLY A 547 0.38 14.62 -1.64
C GLY A 547 0.79 14.58 -3.12
N SER A 548 0.93 13.39 -3.70
CA SER A 548 0.91 13.22 -5.16
C SER A 548 -0.27 12.35 -5.55
N THR A 549 -1.38 13.01 -5.90
CA THR A 549 -2.55 12.39 -6.49
C THR A 549 -2.18 11.84 -7.86
N VAL A 550 -2.16 10.50 -7.96
CA VAL A 550 -2.13 9.80 -9.24
C VAL A 550 -3.35 10.24 -10.03
N THR A 551 -3.13 10.75 -11.24
CA THR A 551 -4.21 11.06 -12.18
C THR A 551 -4.52 9.77 -12.94
N PRO A 552 -5.73 9.17 -12.83
CA PRO A 552 -6.06 7.94 -13.55
C PRO A 552 -6.03 8.21 -15.06
N SER A 553 -5.03 7.65 -15.75
CA SER A 553 -4.98 7.71 -17.20
C SER A 553 -6.10 6.84 -17.78
N GLN A 554 -6.91 7.49 -18.61
CA GLN A 554 -8.16 7.00 -19.16
C GLN A 554 -7.98 5.74 -20.03
N TRP A 555 -8.73 4.71 -19.63
CA TRP A 555 -9.40 3.68 -20.43
C TRP A 555 -9.21 3.76 -21.95
N GLN A 556 -8.50 2.78 -22.52
CA GLN A 556 -8.67 2.37 -23.91
C GLN A 556 -9.26 0.95 -23.96
N ASP A 557 -10.56 0.96 -24.25
CA ASP A 557 -11.53 -0.11 -24.47
C ASP A 557 -11.06 -1.54 -24.78
N ALA A 558 -11.63 -2.43 -23.97
CA ALA A 558 -11.82 -3.88 -24.13
C ALA A 558 -12.62 -4.30 -25.39
N SER A 559 -12.34 -3.70 -26.55
CA SER A 559 -12.98 -4.05 -27.83
C SER A 559 -12.28 -5.20 -28.58
N ARG A 560 -11.30 -5.88 -27.97
CA ARG A 560 -10.51 -6.93 -28.64
C ARG A 560 -11.14 -8.33 -28.64
N ASN A 561 -12.29 -8.53 -27.99
CA ASN A 561 -13.03 -9.81 -28.04
C ASN A 561 -13.86 -10.03 -29.33
N LEU A 562 -13.71 -9.19 -30.35
CA LEU A 562 -14.46 -9.28 -31.61
C LEU A 562 -13.78 -10.14 -32.70
N THR A 563 -12.71 -10.86 -32.38
CA THR A 563 -12.00 -11.72 -33.36
C THR A 563 -12.60 -13.12 -33.50
N SER A 564 -13.45 -13.57 -32.58
CA SER A 564 -14.11 -14.89 -32.66
C SER A 564 -15.04 -14.99 -33.89
N SER A 565 -14.99 -16.12 -34.59
CA SER A 565 -15.89 -16.41 -35.73
C SER A 565 -17.38 -16.49 -35.38
N LEU A 566 -17.72 -16.48 -34.08
CA LEU A 566 -19.08 -16.37 -33.57
C LEU A 566 -19.74 -15.01 -33.87
N TYR A 567 -18.98 -13.93 -34.09
CA TYR A 567 -19.54 -12.58 -34.30
C TYR A 567 -19.36 -12.07 -35.74
N ASN A 568 -20.36 -11.35 -36.22
CA ASN A 568 -20.36 -10.62 -37.49
C ASN A 568 -20.50 -9.11 -37.24
N LEU A 569 -19.67 -8.32 -37.92
CA LEU A 569 -19.71 -6.87 -37.88
C LEU A 569 -20.60 -6.35 -39.01
N ASN A 570 -21.63 -5.57 -38.66
CA ASN A 570 -22.57 -4.96 -39.60
C ASN A 570 -22.40 -3.42 -39.57
N PRO A 571 -21.43 -2.85 -40.33
CA PRO A 571 -21.16 -1.42 -40.32
C PRO A 571 -22.22 -0.57 -41.03
N ASP A 572 -23.18 -1.17 -41.74
CA ASP A 572 -24.27 -0.45 -42.41
C ASP A 572 -25.12 0.40 -41.45
N THR A 573 -25.53 1.60 -41.89
CA THR A 573 -26.32 2.54 -41.07
C THR A 573 -27.78 2.09 -40.84
N THR A 574 -28.27 1.11 -41.61
CA THR A 574 -29.61 0.52 -41.49
C THR A 574 -29.65 -0.73 -40.61
N ALA A 575 -28.50 -1.22 -40.14
CA ALA A 575 -28.42 -2.39 -39.27
C ALA A 575 -28.89 -2.04 -37.85
N LYS A 576 -29.68 -2.92 -37.23
CA LYS A 576 -30.17 -2.75 -35.85
C LYS A 576 -29.05 -2.87 -34.80
N TYR A 577 -28.06 -3.70 -35.08
CA TYR A 577 -26.92 -4.00 -34.22
C TYR A 577 -25.62 -3.83 -35.01
N LEU A 578 -24.58 -3.32 -34.36
CA LEU A 578 -23.23 -3.24 -34.93
C LEU A 578 -22.53 -4.61 -34.91
N ILE A 579 -22.74 -5.39 -33.84
CA ILE A 579 -22.22 -6.73 -33.63
C ILE A 579 -23.39 -7.70 -33.54
N GLU A 580 -23.44 -8.68 -34.43
CA GLU A 580 -24.49 -9.71 -34.45
C GLU A 580 -23.87 -11.10 -34.30
N THR A 581 -24.41 -11.92 -33.40
CA THR A 581 -23.97 -13.29 -33.19
C THR A 581 -24.43 -14.16 -34.36
N ASP A 582 -23.58 -15.09 -34.81
CA ASP A 582 -23.82 -15.96 -35.96
C ASP A 582 -25.23 -16.59 -35.94
N PRO A 583 -26.10 -16.28 -36.91
CA PRO A 583 -27.47 -16.80 -36.94
C PRO A 583 -27.55 -18.32 -36.96
N ALA A 584 -26.51 -19.03 -37.43
CA ALA A 584 -26.44 -20.49 -37.38
C ALA A 584 -26.42 -21.04 -35.94
N PHE A 585 -26.02 -20.20 -34.98
CA PHE A 585 -26.00 -20.49 -33.54
C PHE A 585 -27.25 -19.93 -32.82
N THR A 586 -27.55 -18.63 -32.99
CA THR A 586 -28.58 -17.93 -32.19
C THR A 586 -30.03 -18.12 -32.64
N SER A 587 -30.31 -18.43 -33.92
CA SER A 587 -31.68 -18.60 -34.43
C SER A 587 -32.51 -19.70 -33.75
N LYS A 588 -31.89 -20.45 -32.83
CA LYS A 588 -32.46 -21.59 -32.11
C LYS A 588 -32.66 -21.32 -30.61
N HIS A 589 -32.37 -20.11 -30.11
CA HIS A 589 -32.56 -19.72 -28.70
C HIS A 589 -32.89 -18.21 -28.56
N ASN A 590 -33.76 -17.85 -27.60
CA ASN A 590 -34.15 -16.45 -27.37
C ASN A 590 -33.31 -15.84 -26.23
N PHE A 591 -32.64 -14.71 -26.49
CA PHE A 591 -31.82 -14.00 -25.50
C PHE A 591 -32.49 -12.68 -25.08
N LEU A 592 -32.40 -12.34 -23.79
CA LEU A 592 -32.82 -11.04 -23.27
C LEU A 592 -31.85 -9.95 -23.75
N SER A 593 -32.37 -8.80 -24.17
CA SER A 593 -31.61 -7.65 -24.65
C SER A 593 -32.12 -6.35 -24.04
N SER A 594 -31.40 -5.26 -24.30
CA SER A 594 -31.80 -3.88 -24.04
C SER A 594 -33.14 -3.47 -24.66
N ASP A 595 -33.73 -4.27 -25.57
CA ASP A 595 -35.11 -4.07 -26.08
C ASP A 595 -36.10 -3.99 -24.92
N TYR A 596 -35.85 -4.77 -23.86
CA TYR A 596 -36.65 -4.75 -22.64
C TYR A 596 -36.74 -3.33 -22.04
N MET A 597 -35.63 -2.60 -21.91
CA MET A 597 -35.65 -1.24 -21.36
C MET A 597 -36.44 -0.27 -22.24
N TYR A 598 -36.30 -0.36 -23.56
CA TYR A 598 -37.04 0.49 -24.49
C TYR A 598 -38.54 0.24 -24.47
N GLU A 599 -38.94 -1.03 -24.39
CA GLU A 599 -40.34 -1.41 -24.23
C GLU A 599 -40.92 -0.90 -22.91
N GLN A 600 -40.21 -1.08 -21.79
CA GLN A 600 -40.68 -0.63 -20.47
C GLN A 600 -40.71 0.90 -20.34
N MET A 601 -39.81 1.62 -21.01
CA MET A 601 -39.78 3.09 -21.06
C MET A 601 -40.71 3.69 -22.13
N LYS A 602 -41.40 2.86 -22.92
CA LYS A 602 -42.32 3.26 -24.01
C LYS A 602 -41.65 4.17 -25.05
N TRP A 603 -40.41 3.88 -25.40
CA TRP A 603 -39.72 4.64 -26.45
C TRP A 603 -40.30 4.30 -27.83
N ASP A 604 -40.44 5.30 -28.68
CA ASP A 604 -40.71 5.19 -30.12
C ASP A 604 -39.77 4.18 -30.81
N PRO A 605 -40.28 3.02 -31.27
CA PRO A 605 -39.48 1.98 -31.91
C PRO A 605 -38.79 2.44 -33.20
N GLU A 606 -39.26 3.52 -33.83
CA GLU A 606 -38.64 4.09 -35.04
C GLU A 606 -37.46 5.03 -34.73
N ARG A 607 -37.16 5.30 -33.45
CA ARG A 607 -36.12 6.23 -33.00
C ARG A 607 -35.03 5.60 -32.13
N VAL A 608 -35.02 4.27 -32.00
CA VAL A 608 -33.97 3.54 -31.27
C VAL A 608 -32.65 3.65 -32.04
N PRO A 609 -31.59 4.24 -31.47
CA PRO A 609 -30.28 4.31 -32.11
C PRO A 609 -29.68 2.93 -32.35
N LYS A 610 -28.73 2.83 -33.28
CA LYS A 610 -27.97 1.58 -33.53
C LYS A 610 -27.31 1.11 -32.24
N ARG A 611 -27.46 -0.17 -31.89
CA ARG A 611 -26.89 -0.75 -30.67
C ARG A 611 -25.56 -1.41 -30.90
N LEU A 612 -24.79 -1.53 -29.83
CA LEU A 612 -23.49 -2.19 -29.87
C LEU A 612 -23.62 -3.67 -30.25
N GLY A 613 -24.54 -4.44 -29.64
CA GLY A 613 -24.74 -5.84 -30.00
C GLY A 613 -26.14 -6.39 -29.74
N ASP A 614 -26.37 -7.66 -30.16
CA ASP A 614 -27.59 -8.41 -29.87
C ASP A 614 -27.66 -8.89 -28.41
N GLY A 615 -28.78 -9.51 -28.01
CA GLY A 615 -28.98 -9.92 -26.61
C GLY A 615 -27.96 -10.94 -26.07
N PHE A 616 -27.35 -11.76 -26.93
CA PHE A 616 -26.28 -12.67 -26.53
C PHE A 616 -24.99 -11.88 -26.24
N TYR A 617 -24.62 -10.98 -27.15
CA TYR A 617 -23.44 -10.13 -26.98
C TYR A 617 -23.58 -9.16 -25.79
N GLU A 618 -24.75 -8.55 -25.60
CA GLU A 618 -25.01 -7.62 -24.48
C GLU A 618 -24.87 -8.30 -23.11
N GLN A 619 -25.35 -9.54 -22.95
CA GLN A 619 -25.18 -10.30 -21.69
C GLN A 619 -23.70 -10.59 -21.40
N GLN A 620 -22.93 -10.98 -22.41
CA GLN A 620 -21.48 -11.14 -22.27
C GLN A 620 -20.79 -9.83 -21.87
N LEU A 621 -21.17 -8.72 -22.50
CA LEU A 621 -20.64 -7.40 -22.20
C LEU A 621 -20.91 -6.96 -20.75
N ILE A 622 -22.10 -7.25 -20.23
CA ILE A 622 -22.45 -6.96 -18.82
C ILE A 622 -21.63 -7.81 -17.87
N ARG A 623 -21.51 -9.11 -18.14
CA ARG A 623 -20.66 -10.02 -17.36
C ARG A 623 -19.20 -9.59 -17.35
N ASP A 624 -18.66 -9.17 -18.50
CA ASP A 624 -17.29 -8.64 -18.59
C ASP A 624 -17.13 -7.37 -17.76
N GLN A 625 -18.12 -6.47 -17.77
CA GLN A 625 -18.13 -5.28 -16.92
C GLN A 625 -18.19 -5.62 -15.43
N ILE A 626 -19.04 -6.55 -15.01
CA ILE A 626 -19.14 -6.99 -13.60
C ILE A 626 -17.82 -7.61 -13.15
N LEU A 627 -17.25 -8.53 -13.94
CA LEU A 627 -15.96 -9.16 -13.59
C LEU A 627 -14.85 -8.12 -13.47
N ASN A 628 -14.77 -7.15 -14.38
CA ASN A 628 -13.75 -6.11 -14.34
C ASN A 628 -13.98 -5.08 -13.22
N GLN A 629 -15.22 -4.84 -12.78
CA GLN A 629 -15.51 -3.88 -11.70
C GLN A 629 -15.56 -4.52 -10.30
N THR A 630 -15.69 -5.85 -10.19
CA THR A 630 -15.90 -6.53 -8.89
C THR A 630 -15.01 -7.74 -8.66
N GLY A 631 -14.46 -8.32 -9.73
CA GLY A 631 -13.67 -9.55 -9.70
C GLY A 631 -14.52 -10.80 -9.60
N GLN A 632 -15.85 -10.66 -9.58
CA GLN A 632 -16.78 -11.76 -9.42
C GLN A 632 -17.48 -12.07 -10.73
N ARG A 633 -17.94 -13.33 -10.87
CA ARG A 633 -18.76 -13.75 -12.02
C ARG A 633 -20.17 -13.13 -11.97
N TYR A 634 -20.69 -12.90 -10.77
CA TYR A 634 -22.02 -12.34 -10.49
C TYR A 634 -21.90 -11.35 -9.33
N LEU A 635 -22.77 -10.34 -9.30
CA LEU A 635 -23.02 -9.55 -8.11
C LEU A 635 -23.67 -10.41 -7.01
N ASP A 636 -23.59 -9.93 -5.78
CA ASP A 636 -24.12 -10.63 -4.63
C ASP A 636 -25.63 -10.89 -4.75
N GLY A 637 -26.03 -12.16 -4.61
CA GLY A 637 -27.42 -12.60 -4.66
C GLY A 637 -27.88 -13.19 -6.01
N TYR A 638 -27.02 -13.17 -7.04
CA TYR A 638 -27.36 -13.71 -8.37
C TYR A 638 -26.60 -15.01 -8.69
N SER A 639 -27.12 -15.76 -9.68
CA SER A 639 -26.52 -17.01 -10.17
C SER A 639 -26.81 -17.28 -11.65
N SER A 640 -27.33 -16.27 -12.37
CA SER A 640 -27.79 -16.39 -13.75
C SER A 640 -27.66 -15.06 -14.47
N ASP A 641 -26.97 -15.07 -15.62
CA ASP A 641 -26.71 -13.89 -16.47
C ASP A 641 -28.03 -13.19 -16.86
N MET A 642 -29.09 -13.95 -17.18
CA MET A 642 -30.38 -13.40 -17.60
C MET A 642 -31.14 -12.73 -16.46
N GLU A 643 -31.11 -13.33 -15.26
CA GLU A 643 -31.82 -12.79 -14.09
C GLU A 643 -31.15 -11.51 -13.60
N GLU A 644 -29.82 -11.55 -13.44
CA GLU A 644 -29.02 -10.40 -13.04
C GLU A 644 -29.19 -9.23 -14.02
N TYR A 645 -29.05 -9.48 -15.32
CA TYR A 645 -29.18 -8.44 -16.32
C TYR A 645 -30.57 -7.78 -16.29
N LYS A 646 -31.63 -8.58 -16.12
CA LYS A 646 -32.99 -8.06 -16.02
C LYS A 646 -33.16 -7.16 -14.79
N VAL A 647 -32.68 -7.60 -13.62
CA VAL A 647 -32.83 -6.85 -12.36
C VAL A 647 -32.05 -5.54 -12.42
N LEU A 648 -30.83 -5.56 -12.96
CA LEU A 648 -30.03 -4.34 -13.13
C LEU A 648 -30.70 -3.36 -14.12
N MET A 649 -31.32 -3.85 -15.19
CA MET A 649 -32.12 -3.02 -16.10
C MET A 649 -33.37 -2.44 -15.41
N ASP A 650 -34.05 -3.22 -14.57
CA ASP A 650 -35.20 -2.75 -13.79
C ASP A 650 -34.80 -1.63 -12.82
N ALA A 651 -33.65 -1.75 -12.16
CA ALA A 651 -33.08 -0.71 -11.30
C ALA A 651 -32.75 0.56 -12.10
N GLY A 652 -32.15 0.42 -13.29
CA GLY A 652 -31.88 1.55 -14.18
C GLY A 652 -33.15 2.25 -14.66
N ILE A 653 -34.20 1.50 -15.00
CA ILE A 653 -35.52 2.04 -15.34
C ILE A 653 -36.13 2.81 -14.17
N ALA A 654 -36.01 2.30 -12.94
CA ALA A 654 -36.51 2.95 -11.74
C ALA A 654 -35.77 4.27 -11.47
N TYR A 655 -34.43 4.24 -11.48
CA TYR A 655 -33.59 5.42 -11.30
C TYR A 655 -33.88 6.51 -12.35
N ALA A 656 -34.03 6.13 -13.62
CA ALA A 656 -34.34 7.07 -14.68
C ALA A 656 -35.71 7.72 -14.55
N LYS A 657 -36.72 6.99 -14.06
CA LYS A 657 -38.05 7.55 -13.76
C LYS A 657 -38.02 8.55 -12.61
N GLU A 658 -37.14 8.34 -11.64
CA GLU A 658 -36.96 9.21 -10.48
C GLU A 658 -36.17 10.49 -10.82
N THR A 659 -35.09 10.35 -11.58
CA THR A 659 -34.14 11.45 -11.87
C THR A 659 -34.42 12.18 -13.18
N GLY A 660 -35.28 11.63 -14.05
CA GLY A 660 -35.51 12.16 -15.40
C GLY A 660 -34.37 11.87 -16.38
N LEU A 661 -33.49 10.91 -16.08
CA LEU A 661 -32.41 10.49 -16.96
C LEU A 661 -32.96 9.87 -18.25
N VAL A 662 -32.40 10.26 -19.40
CA VAL A 662 -32.84 9.80 -20.73
C VAL A 662 -31.77 8.89 -21.33
N PRO A 663 -32.15 7.75 -21.97
CA PRO A 663 -31.19 6.85 -22.61
C PRO A 663 -30.26 7.59 -23.58
N GLY A 664 -28.98 7.25 -23.56
CA GLY A 664 -27.91 7.88 -24.33
C GLY A 664 -27.08 8.90 -23.55
N VAL A 665 -27.51 9.30 -22.35
CA VAL A 665 -26.77 10.20 -21.45
C VAL A 665 -26.13 9.40 -20.33
N SER A 666 -24.81 9.51 -20.17
CA SER A 666 -24.05 8.92 -19.05
C SER A 666 -24.34 9.63 -17.73
N LEU A 667 -24.25 8.91 -16.61
CA LEU A 667 -24.33 9.52 -15.27
C LEU A 667 -23.12 10.42 -15.02
N SER A 668 -23.33 11.56 -14.34
CA SER A 668 -22.24 12.37 -13.79
C SER A 668 -21.58 11.66 -12.59
N PRO A 669 -20.32 11.97 -12.25
CA PRO A 669 -19.65 11.40 -11.08
C PRO A 669 -20.48 11.53 -9.79
N GLU A 670 -21.16 12.67 -9.60
CA GLU A 670 -22.03 12.91 -8.45
C GLU A 670 -23.28 12.01 -8.46
N GLN A 671 -23.82 11.71 -9.65
CA GLN A 671 -24.95 10.79 -9.80
C GLN A 671 -24.53 9.34 -9.52
N VAL A 672 -23.31 8.94 -9.88
CA VAL A 672 -22.74 7.62 -9.56
C VAL A 672 -22.54 7.48 -8.06
N ALA A 673 -21.92 8.48 -7.42
CA ALA A 673 -21.69 8.47 -5.97
C ALA A 673 -23.00 8.43 -5.15
N ALA A 674 -24.10 8.92 -5.69
CA ALA A 674 -25.42 8.94 -5.04
C ALA A 674 -26.26 7.67 -5.29
N LEU A 675 -25.74 6.66 -6.00
CA LEU A 675 -26.48 5.43 -6.28
C LEU A 675 -26.80 4.64 -5.00
N THR A 676 -28.06 4.21 -4.88
CA THR A 676 -28.54 3.39 -3.76
C THR A 676 -28.64 1.89 -4.13
N SER A 677 -28.55 1.57 -5.42
CA SER A 677 -28.60 0.21 -5.97
C SER A 677 -27.72 0.10 -7.22
N ASP A 678 -27.16 -1.08 -7.45
CA ASP A 678 -26.48 -1.41 -8.70
C ASP A 678 -27.47 -1.43 -9.86
N MET A 679 -27.05 -0.96 -11.04
CA MET A 679 -27.95 -0.86 -12.19
C MET A 679 -27.22 -0.96 -13.53
N VAL A 680 -27.99 -1.28 -14.58
CA VAL A 680 -27.55 -1.09 -15.96
C VAL A 680 -28.25 0.12 -16.56
N TRP A 681 -27.48 0.97 -17.22
CA TRP A 681 -27.99 2.11 -17.97
C TRP A 681 -27.49 2.14 -19.41
N LEU A 682 -28.30 2.71 -20.32
CA LEU A 682 -27.97 2.81 -21.75
C LEU A 682 -27.32 4.15 -22.04
N GLU A 683 -26.05 4.13 -22.48
CA GLU A 683 -25.31 5.33 -22.87
C GLU A 683 -24.83 5.26 -24.32
N THR A 684 -24.58 6.42 -24.92
CA THR A 684 -24.08 6.53 -26.29
C THR A 684 -22.55 6.55 -26.30
N LYS A 685 -21.93 5.74 -27.15
CA LYS A 685 -20.48 5.64 -27.32
C LYS A 685 -20.09 5.60 -28.78
N THR A 686 -18.95 6.21 -29.09
CA THR A 686 -18.33 6.10 -30.41
C THR A 686 -17.34 4.96 -30.39
N VAL A 687 -17.58 3.91 -31.17
CA VAL A 687 -16.69 2.75 -31.33
C VAL A 687 -16.06 2.76 -32.72
N MET A 688 -14.82 2.27 -32.84
CA MET A 688 -14.11 2.22 -34.12
C MET A 688 -14.29 0.83 -34.75
N VAL A 689 -14.86 0.77 -35.95
CA VAL A 689 -15.01 -0.49 -36.72
C VAL A 689 -14.30 -0.34 -38.05
N ASN A 690 -13.32 -1.21 -38.32
CA ASN A 690 -12.47 -1.15 -39.52
C ASN A 690 -11.79 0.21 -39.74
N GLY A 691 -11.51 0.96 -38.65
CA GLY A 691 -10.91 2.29 -38.70
C GLY A 691 -11.89 3.46 -38.89
N GLU A 692 -13.19 3.21 -39.00
CA GLU A 692 -14.23 4.23 -39.10
C GLU A 692 -15.03 4.38 -37.79
N PRO A 693 -15.34 5.59 -37.33
CA PRO A 693 -16.14 5.80 -36.12
C PRO A 693 -17.62 5.45 -36.37
N GLN A 694 -18.21 4.74 -35.42
CA GLN A 694 -19.64 4.38 -35.38
C GLN A 694 -20.21 4.80 -34.03
N GLU A 695 -21.27 5.61 -34.03
CA GLU A 695 -22.00 5.97 -32.81
C GLU A 695 -23.02 4.87 -32.50
N VAL A 696 -22.92 4.27 -31.32
CA VAL A 696 -23.78 3.17 -30.88
C VAL A 696 -24.24 3.36 -29.45
N VAL A 697 -25.43 2.84 -29.12
CA VAL A 697 -25.87 2.73 -27.73
C VAL A 697 -25.41 1.40 -27.16
N TYR A 698 -24.88 1.43 -25.93
CA TYR A 698 -24.44 0.23 -25.24
C TYR A 698 -24.89 0.22 -23.77
N PRO A 699 -25.16 -0.97 -23.20
CA PRO A 699 -25.51 -1.11 -21.80
C PRO A 699 -24.26 -1.07 -20.92
N ARG A 700 -24.26 -0.15 -19.94
CA ARG A 700 -23.17 0.06 -18.97
C ARG A 700 -23.61 -0.28 -17.55
N VAL A 701 -22.76 -0.98 -16.81
CA VAL A 701 -22.94 -1.28 -15.38
C VAL A 701 -22.49 -0.08 -14.55
N TYR A 702 -23.35 0.31 -13.60
CA TYR A 702 -23.05 1.27 -12.55
C TYR A 702 -23.28 0.60 -11.19
N LEU A 703 -22.26 0.60 -10.34
CA LEU A 703 -22.32 0.03 -8.99
C LEU A 703 -22.60 1.13 -7.96
N ARG A 704 -23.28 0.77 -6.87
CA ARG A 704 -23.48 1.67 -5.73
C ARG A 704 -22.20 1.81 -4.92
N ALA A 705 -21.94 2.99 -4.35
CA ALA A 705 -20.75 3.27 -3.54
C ALA A 705 -20.73 2.41 -2.27
N ASN A 706 -20.07 1.25 -2.35
CA ASN A 706 -19.64 0.40 -1.24
C ASN A 706 -18.54 -0.52 -1.79
N SER A 707 -17.28 -0.17 -1.53
CA SER A 707 -16.07 -0.92 -1.90
C SER A 707 -15.89 -1.18 -3.41
N ASP A 708 -15.73 -0.10 -4.18
CA ASP A 708 -15.43 -0.18 -5.62
C ASP A 708 -13.99 -0.66 -5.85
N MET A 709 -13.79 -1.97 -5.94
CA MET A 709 -12.52 -2.56 -6.36
C MET A 709 -12.45 -2.56 -7.89
N THR A 710 -11.84 -1.54 -8.50
CA THR A 710 -11.67 -1.53 -9.96
C THR A 710 -10.53 -2.46 -10.38
N LEU A 711 -10.85 -3.60 -10.99
CA LEU A 711 -9.83 -4.45 -11.62
C LEU A 711 -9.53 -3.93 -13.02
N SER A 712 -8.25 -3.87 -13.38
CA SER A 712 -7.88 -3.83 -14.79
C SER A 712 -8.02 -5.20 -15.43
N ALA A 713 -8.11 -5.20 -16.76
CA ALA A 713 -8.20 -6.40 -17.58
C ALA A 713 -6.85 -7.16 -17.71
N ASP A 714 -5.84 -6.81 -16.92
CA ASP A 714 -4.43 -7.07 -17.26
C ASP A 714 -3.63 -7.78 -16.15
N GLY A 715 -4.24 -8.18 -15.03
CA GLY A 715 -3.56 -8.94 -13.99
C GLY A 715 -4.15 -10.32 -13.71
N SER A 716 -3.44 -11.11 -12.90
CA SER A 716 -3.82 -12.49 -12.60
C SER A 716 -4.87 -12.58 -11.52
N LEU A 717 -6.06 -13.04 -11.91
CA LEU A 717 -7.21 -13.21 -11.03
C LEU A 717 -7.65 -14.67 -11.01
N MET A 718 -7.81 -15.22 -9.81
CA MET A 718 -8.62 -16.41 -9.58
C MET A 718 -9.73 -16.05 -8.58
N SER A 719 -10.97 -16.17 -9.03
CA SER A 719 -12.14 -15.74 -8.25
C SER A 719 -13.28 -16.74 -8.28
N ALA A 720 -13.95 -16.88 -7.16
CA ALA A 720 -15.20 -17.62 -7.03
C ALA A 720 -15.97 -17.12 -5.82
N LYS A 721 -17.26 -17.43 -5.71
CA LYS A 721 -17.97 -17.21 -4.44
C LYS A 721 -17.31 -18.00 -3.30
N ASN A 722 -16.97 -19.26 -3.56
CA ASN A 722 -16.12 -20.07 -2.69
C ASN A 722 -14.91 -20.57 -3.48
N LEU A 723 -13.71 -20.11 -3.12
CA LEU A 723 -12.46 -20.61 -3.68
C LEU A 723 -11.91 -21.69 -2.73
N VAL A 724 -11.79 -22.92 -3.23
CA VAL A 724 -11.31 -24.08 -2.47
C VAL A 724 -10.10 -24.69 -3.18
N ILE A 725 -8.95 -24.68 -2.52
CA ILE A 725 -7.74 -25.35 -2.99
C ILE A 725 -7.43 -26.48 -2.01
N ASP A 726 -7.38 -27.72 -2.50
CA ASP A 726 -7.05 -28.90 -1.70
C ASP A 726 -5.94 -29.68 -2.40
N THR A 727 -4.72 -29.56 -1.86
CA THR A 727 -3.53 -30.13 -2.47
C THR A 727 -2.48 -30.50 -1.42
N LYS A 728 -1.58 -31.41 -1.78
CA LYS A 728 -0.37 -31.72 -1.01
C LYS A 728 0.87 -31.01 -1.54
N GLU A 729 0.71 -30.29 -2.65
CA GLU A 729 1.76 -29.53 -3.33
C GLU A 729 1.75 -28.06 -2.86
N ALA A 730 2.61 -27.24 -3.45
CA ALA A 730 2.70 -25.82 -3.14
C ALA A 730 1.59 -25.00 -3.83
N VAL A 731 1.14 -23.95 -3.12
CA VAL A 731 0.31 -22.85 -3.65
C VAL A 731 1.15 -21.58 -3.66
N GLU A 732 1.40 -21.04 -4.85
CA GLU A 732 2.15 -19.81 -5.08
C GLU A 732 1.20 -18.73 -5.64
N ASN A 733 1.01 -17.64 -4.90
CA ASN A 733 0.21 -16.50 -5.33
C ASN A 733 1.03 -15.21 -5.36
N SER A 734 1.25 -14.68 -6.57
CA SER A 734 1.70 -13.29 -6.79
C SER A 734 0.64 -12.42 -7.45
N GLY A 735 -0.53 -12.98 -7.79
CA GLY A 735 -1.71 -12.27 -8.29
C GLY A 735 -2.76 -12.03 -7.21
N VAL A 736 -4.04 -12.08 -7.59
CA VAL A 736 -5.19 -11.94 -6.70
C VAL A 736 -5.96 -13.25 -6.61
N LEU A 737 -6.16 -13.74 -5.38
CA LEU A 737 -7.14 -14.76 -5.05
C LEU A 737 -8.33 -14.10 -4.34
N GLN A 738 -9.55 -14.35 -4.82
CA GLN A 738 -10.74 -13.68 -4.30
C GLN A 738 -11.91 -14.64 -4.11
N GLY A 739 -12.66 -14.42 -3.03
CA GLY A 739 -13.99 -15.01 -2.90
C GLY A 739 -14.71 -14.61 -1.61
N LYS A 740 -16.00 -14.90 -1.47
CA LYS A 740 -16.67 -14.74 -0.17
C LYS A 740 -16.02 -15.63 0.89
N ALA A 741 -15.66 -16.85 0.50
CA ALA A 741 -14.79 -17.71 1.28
C ALA A 741 -13.59 -18.14 0.43
N VAL A 742 -12.39 -18.05 0.99
CA VAL A 742 -11.15 -18.59 0.42
C VAL A 742 -10.63 -19.66 1.39
N GLN A 743 -10.55 -20.91 0.95
CA GLN A 743 -10.10 -22.05 1.74
C GLN A 743 -8.95 -22.73 1.02
N ILE A 744 -7.76 -22.76 1.63
CA ILE A 744 -6.55 -23.34 1.04
C ILE A 744 -6.03 -24.40 2.00
N GLN A 745 -5.99 -25.65 1.57
CA GLN A 745 -5.26 -26.74 2.19
C GLN A 745 -4.13 -27.16 1.24
N ALA A 746 -2.89 -27.00 1.68
CA ALA A 746 -1.70 -27.16 0.81
C ALA A 746 -0.53 -27.83 1.55
N GLY A 747 0.47 -28.31 0.80
CA GLY A 747 1.75 -28.71 1.39
C GLY A 747 2.59 -27.52 1.85
N LEU A 748 2.52 -26.42 1.09
CA LEU A 748 3.18 -25.14 1.36
C LEU A 748 2.33 -24.01 0.77
N VAL A 749 2.23 -22.87 1.46
CA VAL A 749 1.58 -21.68 0.92
C VAL A 749 2.55 -20.51 0.89
N GLN A 750 2.71 -19.91 -0.28
CA GLN A 750 3.47 -18.68 -0.48
C GLN A 750 2.58 -17.63 -1.14
N ASN A 751 2.37 -16.51 -0.44
CA ASN A 751 1.62 -15.38 -0.95
C ASN A 751 2.50 -14.13 -0.96
N THR A 752 2.83 -13.65 -2.15
CA THR A 752 3.45 -12.33 -2.38
C THR A 752 2.47 -11.33 -3.00
N GLY A 753 1.33 -11.82 -3.49
CA GLY A 753 0.25 -11.01 -4.06
C GLY A 753 -0.81 -10.63 -3.04
N ARG A 754 -2.09 -10.71 -3.43
CA ARG A 754 -3.23 -10.35 -2.59
C ARG A 754 -4.20 -11.52 -2.43
N ILE A 755 -4.74 -11.71 -1.23
CA ILE A 755 -5.85 -12.63 -0.96
C ILE A 755 -6.98 -11.83 -0.32
N GLN A 756 -8.19 -11.92 -0.88
CA GLN A 756 -9.34 -11.14 -0.42
C GLN A 756 -10.57 -12.01 -0.22
N GLY A 757 -11.32 -11.75 0.86
CA GLY A 757 -12.63 -12.37 1.00
C GLY A 757 -13.46 -11.95 2.20
N GLY A 758 -14.55 -12.65 2.46
CA GLY A 758 -15.28 -12.55 3.73
C GLY A 758 -14.55 -13.36 4.80
N ALA A 759 -14.31 -14.63 4.53
CA ALA A 759 -13.52 -15.52 5.38
C ALA A 759 -12.36 -16.15 4.61
N ILE A 760 -11.14 -16.03 5.13
CA ILE A 760 -9.93 -16.67 4.59
C ILE A 760 -9.47 -17.74 5.57
N GLY A 761 -9.38 -18.99 5.12
CA GLY A 761 -8.82 -20.11 5.88
C GLY A 761 -7.68 -20.77 5.12
N ILE A 762 -6.50 -20.86 5.74
CA ILE A 762 -5.31 -21.46 5.14
C ILE A 762 -4.73 -22.50 6.10
N GLN A 763 -4.57 -23.73 5.62
CA GLN A 763 -3.97 -24.86 6.31
C GLN A 763 -2.79 -25.37 5.49
N SER A 764 -1.60 -25.43 6.10
CA SER A 764 -0.38 -25.92 5.46
C SER A 764 0.18 -27.14 6.18
N GLU A 765 0.55 -28.19 5.44
CA GLU A 765 1.27 -29.36 5.97
C GLU A 765 2.74 -29.05 6.34
N SER A 766 3.27 -27.90 5.89
CA SER A 766 4.58 -27.35 6.30
C SER A 766 4.42 -25.89 6.74
N ASP A 767 4.90 -24.95 5.92
CA ASP A 767 5.02 -23.53 6.28
C ASP A 767 4.01 -22.66 5.51
N ILE A 768 3.79 -21.46 6.04
CA ILE A 768 2.96 -20.41 5.47
C ILE A 768 3.83 -19.15 5.34
N TYR A 769 4.19 -18.77 4.12
CA TYR A 769 4.97 -17.55 3.82
C TYR A 769 4.07 -16.43 3.32
N GLN A 770 3.89 -15.39 4.13
CA GLN A 770 3.02 -14.25 3.86
C GLN A 770 3.85 -12.98 3.65
N GLY A 771 4.21 -12.71 2.40
CA GLY A 771 4.94 -11.49 2.01
C GLY A 771 4.05 -10.41 1.39
N GLY A 772 2.82 -10.77 0.98
CA GLY A 772 1.85 -9.86 0.35
C GLY A 772 0.79 -9.33 1.32
N LEU A 773 -0.39 -9.02 0.78
CA LEU A 773 -1.53 -8.50 1.54
C LEU A 773 -2.65 -9.54 1.67
N MET A 774 -3.27 -9.63 2.84
CA MET A 774 -4.57 -10.28 3.02
C MET A 774 -5.59 -9.33 3.61
N THR A 775 -6.80 -9.34 3.07
CA THR A 775 -7.91 -8.56 3.62
C THR A 775 -9.15 -9.44 3.70
N ALA A 776 -9.73 -9.57 4.89
CA ALA A 776 -11.00 -10.27 5.07
C ALA A 776 -12.04 -9.38 5.77
N ALA A 777 -13.32 -9.60 5.48
CA ALA A 777 -14.39 -8.95 6.24
C ALA A 777 -14.55 -9.61 7.62
N ASP A 778 -14.88 -10.91 7.65
CA ASP A 778 -15.24 -11.67 8.85
C ASP A 778 -14.03 -12.27 9.58
N SER A 779 -13.12 -12.94 8.86
CA SER A 779 -12.00 -13.63 9.50
C SER A 779 -10.84 -14.00 8.58
N VAL A 780 -9.65 -14.08 9.16
CA VAL A 780 -8.48 -14.74 8.58
C VAL A 780 -7.98 -15.79 9.57
N GLN A 781 -7.84 -17.03 9.12
CA GLN A 781 -7.31 -18.15 9.90
C GLN A 781 -6.14 -18.78 9.16
N LEU A 782 -4.93 -18.70 9.72
CA LEU A 782 -3.72 -19.34 9.20
C LEU A 782 -3.31 -20.46 10.14
N SER A 783 -3.08 -21.67 9.63
CA SER A 783 -2.65 -22.83 10.42
C SER A 783 -1.53 -23.59 9.70
N ALA A 784 -0.32 -23.53 10.23
CA ALA A 784 0.84 -24.24 9.70
C ALA A 784 1.25 -25.38 10.64
N GLN A 785 1.59 -26.55 10.10
CA GLN A 785 2.18 -27.63 10.93
C GLN A 785 3.59 -27.29 11.42
N HIS A 786 4.32 -26.45 10.69
CA HIS A 786 5.61 -25.91 11.07
C HIS A 786 5.48 -24.41 11.36
N ASP A 787 5.96 -23.54 10.47
CA ASP A 787 6.11 -22.12 10.75
C ASP A 787 5.12 -21.25 9.97
N VAL A 788 4.72 -20.14 10.58
CA VAL A 788 4.12 -19.00 9.87
C VAL A 788 5.14 -17.88 9.82
N VAL A 789 5.52 -17.45 8.62
CA VAL A 789 6.51 -16.41 8.39
C VAL A 789 5.88 -15.24 7.65
N MET A 790 5.99 -14.04 8.22
CA MET A 790 5.47 -12.80 7.65
C MET A 790 6.55 -11.74 7.66
N ASP A 791 7.19 -11.57 6.51
CA ASP A 791 8.38 -10.73 6.39
C ASP A 791 8.14 -9.56 5.44
N THR A 792 8.32 -8.36 5.97
CA THR A 792 8.62 -7.20 5.15
C THR A 792 10.06 -7.32 4.64
N THR A 793 10.31 -7.01 3.36
CA THR A 793 11.63 -7.16 2.72
C THR A 793 12.32 -5.81 2.50
N VAL A 794 13.66 -5.81 2.59
CA VAL A 794 14.51 -4.63 2.40
C VAL A 794 15.34 -4.78 1.12
N THR A 795 15.47 -3.70 0.34
CA THR A 795 16.50 -3.59 -0.70
C THR A 795 17.66 -2.77 -0.16
N HIS A 796 18.86 -3.34 -0.19
CA HIS A 796 20.09 -2.71 0.26
C HIS A 796 20.85 -2.07 -0.91
N PHE A 797 20.83 -0.74 -1.01
CA PHE A 797 21.67 0.02 -1.94
C PHE A 797 23.00 0.44 -1.30
N ALA A 798 23.93 0.96 -2.09
CA ALA A 798 25.27 1.32 -1.62
C ALA A 798 25.29 2.37 -0.50
N ASN A 799 24.36 3.33 -0.52
CA ASN A 799 24.26 4.39 0.49
C ASN A 799 22.84 4.55 1.07
N GLN A 800 21.93 3.60 0.84
CA GLN A 800 20.55 3.67 1.34
C GLN A 800 19.91 2.28 1.36
N ASP A 801 19.12 1.99 2.38
CA ASP A 801 18.20 0.86 2.43
C ASP A 801 16.77 1.36 2.24
N VAL A 802 15.95 0.59 1.53
CA VAL A 802 14.52 0.90 1.31
C VAL A 802 13.66 -0.32 1.56
N LEU A 803 12.48 -0.11 2.14
CA LEU A 803 11.45 -1.14 2.20
C LEU A 803 10.96 -1.44 0.78
N ASN A 804 10.90 -2.72 0.42
CA ASN A 804 10.60 -3.17 -0.94
C ASN A 804 9.20 -3.78 -1.06
N ARG A 805 8.93 -4.80 -0.25
CA ARG A 805 7.59 -5.40 -0.12
C ARG A 805 7.26 -5.51 1.35
N THR A 806 6.13 -4.95 1.73
CA THR A 806 5.65 -4.95 3.11
C THR A 806 4.46 -5.90 3.24
N ALA A 807 4.52 -6.77 4.25
CA ALA A 807 3.51 -7.78 4.51
C ALA A 807 2.41 -7.24 5.43
N GLY A 808 1.14 -7.52 5.10
CA GLY A 808 0.00 -7.02 5.87
C GLY A 808 -1.21 -7.96 5.91
N ILE A 809 -1.87 -8.07 7.07
CA ILE A 809 -3.17 -8.75 7.20
C ILE A 809 -4.16 -7.82 7.91
N ALA A 810 -5.34 -7.63 7.33
CA ALA A 810 -6.43 -6.86 7.93
C ALA A 810 -7.75 -7.64 7.95
N VAL A 811 -8.48 -7.52 9.07
CA VAL A 811 -9.88 -7.93 9.19
C VAL A 811 -10.74 -6.72 9.51
N THR A 812 -11.80 -6.48 8.73
CA THR A 812 -12.48 -5.18 8.70
C THR A 812 -13.84 -5.13 9.39
N ASP A 813 -14.56 -6.24 9.52
CA ASP A 813 -15.90 -6.22 10.13
C ASP A 813 -15.83 -6.05 11.64
N LYS A 814 -16.96 -5.58 12.20
CA LYS A 814 -17.09 -5.25 13.63
C LYS A 814 -16.67 -6.37 14.58
N ASP A 815 -16.89 -7.64 14.24
CA ASP A 815 -16.52 -8.80 15.07
C ASP A 815 -15.39 -9.62 14.45
N GLY A 816 -14.61 -8.99 13.57
CA GLY A 816 -13.62 -9.66 12.75
C GLY A 816 -12.50 -10.32 13.55
N VAL A 817 -12.12 -11.55 13.22
CA VAL A 817 -11.03 -12.27 13.93
C VAL A 817 -9.89 -12.66 13.01
N LEU A 818 -8.67 -12.26 13.37
CA LEU A 818 -7.43 -12.77 12.83
C LEU A 818 -6.85 -13.83 13.78
N LEU A 819 -6.75 -15.07 13.33
CA LEU A 819 -6.13 -16.18 14.04
C LEU A 819 -4.93 -16.72 13.24
N VAL A 820 -3.78 -16.82 13.89
CA VAL A 820 -2.57 -17.42 13.33
C VAL A 820 -2.07 -18.51 14.27
N GLU A 821 -1.98 -19.74 13.77
CA GLU A 821 -1.49 -20.91 14.48
C GLU A 821 -0.30 -21.55 13.76
N ALA A 822 0.76 -21.85 14.51
CA ALA A 822 1.95 -22.55 14.02
C ALA A 822 2.29 -23.72 14.95
N GLY A 823 2.59 -24.88 14.38
CA GLY A 823 3.05 -26.04 15.16
C GLY A 823 4.43 -25.83 15.77
N HIS A 824 5.26 -24.99 15.16
CA HIS A 824 6.55 -24.53 15.68
C HIS A 824 6.50 -23.02 15.97
N ASP A 825 6.94 -22.17 15.03
CA ASP A 825 7.19 -20.76 15.30
C ASP A 825 6.29 -19.83 14.48
N ILE A 826 5.93 -18.68 15.07
CA ILE A 826 5.39 -17.53 14.33
C ILE A 826 6.48 -16.46 14.26
N ASN A 827 6.94 -16.15 13.06
CA ASN A 827 8.01 -15.19 12.81
C ASN A 827 7.47 -13.99 12.03
N LEU A 828 7.41 -12.83 12.67
CA LEU A 828 6.94 -11.57 12.09
C LEU A 828 8.09 -10.56 12.08
N ALA A 829 8.47 -10.03 10.92
CA ALA A 829 9.55 -9.05 10.77
C ALA A 829 9.05 -7.79 10.06
N GLY A 830 8.83 -6.71 10.82
CA GLY A 830 8.28 -5.47 10.30
C GLY A 830 6.89 -5.64 9.66
N ALA A 831 6.10 -6.59 10.14
CA ALA A 831 4.78 -6.93 9.61
C ALA A 831 3.66 -6.09 10.25
N THR A 832 2.54 -5.92 9.55
CA THR A 832 1.34 -5.22 10.06
C THR A 832 0.14 -6.16 10.15
N LEU A 833 -0.46 -6.30 11.34
CA LEU A 833 -1.67 -7.07 11.59
C LEU A 833 -2.75 -6.16 12.18
N GLN A 834 -3.95 -6.14 11.59
CA GLN A 834 -5.05 -5.24 11.99
C GLN A 834 -6.40 -5.96 12.11
N ALA A 835 -7.13 -5.69 13.19
CA ALA A 835 -8.53 -6.06 13.39
C ALA A 835 -9.30 -4.89 14.03
N LEU A 836 -9.54 -3.84 13.24
CA LEU A 836 -9.99 -2.52 13.73
C LEU A 836 -11.52 -2.38 13.88
N GLY A 837 -12.29 -3.44 13.62
CA GLY A 837 -13.72 -3.50 13.96
C GLY A 837 -13.91 -3.44 15.48
N ASP A 838 -15.05 -2.95 15.97
CA ASP A 838 -15.29 -2.64 17.39
C ASP A 838 -14.97 -3.79 18.37
N ASN A 839 -15.26 -5.03 17.99
CA ASN A 839 -14.93 -6.27 18.71
C ASN A 839 -13.84 -7.08 18.00
N GLY A 840 -13.10 -6.47 17.07
CA GLY A 840 -12.10 -7.13 16.24
C GLY A 840 -10.92 -7.63 17.06
N ALA A 841 -10.47 -8.86 16.82
CA ALA A 841 -9.43 -9.49 17.64
C ALA A 841 -8.29 -10.09 16.82
N VAL A 842 -7.08 -10.03 17.37
CA VAL A 842 -5.89 -10.71 16.83
C VAL A 842 -5.41 -11.78 17.81
N ILE A 843 -5.26 -13.01 17.34
CA ILE A 843 -4.86 -14.18 18.14
C ILE A 843 -3.68 -14.86 17.46
N LEU A 844 -2.55 -14.98 18.16
CA LEU A 844 -1.35 -15.69 17.71
C LEU A 844 -1.06 -16.87 18.64
N HIS A 845 -0.84 -18.06 18.08
CA HIS A 845 -0.53 -19.26 18.85
C HIS A 845 0.58 -20.07 18.19
N ALA A 846 1.73 -20.18 18.86
CA ALA A 846 2.87 -20.97 18.42
C ALA A 846 3.11 -22.16 19.37
N GLY A 847 3.44 -23.32 18.81
CA GLY A 847 3.86 -24.49 19.58
C GLY A 847 5.21 -24.30 20.30
N ASN A 848 6.09 -23.48 19.73
CA ASN A 848 7.37 -23.07 20.27
C ASN A 848 7.37 -21.57 20.53
N ASP A 849 7.82 -20.74 19.59
CA ASP A 849 8.11 -19.32 19.83
C ASP A 849 7.25 -18.37 18.99
N VAL A 850 6.94 -17.19 19.55
CA VAL A 850 6.42 -16.05 18.78
C VAL A 850 7.51 -14.98 18.74
N ASN A 851 8.03 -14.68 17.55
CA ASN A 851 9.11 -13.73 17.32
C ASN A 851 8.60 -12.51 16.56
N LEU A 852 8.48 -11.37 17.26
CA LEU A 852 8.13 -10.06 16.72
C LEU A 852 9.42 -9.24 16.58
N THR A 853 9.97 -9.22 15.37
CA THR A 853 11.29 -8.65 15.06
C THR A 853 11.19 -7.42 14.18
N THR A 854 12.35 -6.83 13.86
CA THR A 854 12.48 -5.57 13.16
C THR A 854 13.20 -5.75 11.82
N GLN A 855 12.97 -4.80 10.91
CA GLN A 855 13.84 -4.59 9.75
C GLN A 855 14.68 -3.33 9.93
N THR A 856 16.00 -3.48 9.85
CA THR A 856 16.93 -2.34 9.95
C THR A 856 17.11 -1.68 8.59
N LEU A 857 17.02 -0.35 8.59
CA LEU A 857 17.22 0.49 7.41
C LEU A 857 18.28 1.54 7.72
N SER A 858 19.19 1.78 6.79
CA SER A 858 20.24 2.77 6.90
C SER A 858 20.28 3.70 5.69
N ALA A 859 20.65 4.97 5.87
CA ALA A 859 20.84 5.93 4.80
C ALA A 859 22.05 6.80 5.08
N LYS A 860 22.85 7.05 4.04
CA LYS A 860 24.04 7.89 4.11
C LYS A 860 23.98 8.96 3.03
N LYS A 861 24.19 10.21 3.42
CA LYS A 861 24.37 11.31 2.45
C LYS A 861 25.75 11.93 2.59
N ASP A 862 26.44 12.13 1.47
CA ASP A 862 27.73 12.80 1.40
C ASP A 862 27.67 13.99 0.43
N MET A 863 28.00 15.17 0.95
CA MET A 863 28.09 16.42 0.22
C MET A 863 29.44 17.09 0.48
N THR A 864 30.52 16.33 0.25
CA THR A 864 31.90 16.81 0.42
C THR A 864 32.35 17.66 -0.77
N LEU A 865 32.61 18.96 -0.53
CA LEU A 865 33.33 19.81 -1.50
C LEU A 865 34.83 19.55 -1.45
N ASN A 866 35.41 19.47 -0.24
CA ASN A 866 36.81 19.18 0.03
C ASN A 866 37.03 18.83 1.52
N SER A 867 38.27 18.55 1.94
CA SER A 867 38.60 18.18 3.33
C SER A 867 38.26 19.25 4.38
N ASP A 868 38.02 20.50 3.97
CA ASP A 868 37.68 21.61 4.86
C ASP A 868 36.20 22.01 4.77
N ASN A 869 35.45 21.54 3.76
CA ASN A 869 34.07 21.92 3.50
C ASN A 869 33.25 20.68 3.11
N TYR A 870 32.38 20.22 4.00
CA TYR A 870 31.59 19.00 3.83
C TYR A 870 30.33 19.04 4.70
N LEU A 871 29.31 18.33 4.26
CA LEU A 871 28.17 17.91 5.07
C LEU A 871 27.96 16.42 4.80
N ARG A 872 27.93 15.61 5.85
CA ARG A 872 27.74 14.16 5.75
C ARG A 872 26.77 13.70 6.82
N THR A 873 25.88 12.80 6.47
CA THR A 873 24.93 12.21 7.40
C THR A 873 24.97 10.68 7.26
N GLN A 874 24.76 9.98 8.37
CA GLN A 874 24.56 8.53 8.41
C GLN A 874 23.49 8.20 9.44
N TRP A 875 22.33 7.82 8.95
CA TRP A 875 21.12 7.61 9.74
C TRP A 875 20.66 6.16 9.63
N GLN A 876 20.10 5.61 10.69
CA GLN A 876 19.61 4.24 10.75
C GLN A 876 18.36 4.16 11.63
N THR A 877 17.36 3.39 11.23
CA THR A 877 16.17 3.09 12.04
C THR A 877 15.81 1.61 11.95
N GLU A 878 14.92 1.16 12.83
CA GLU A 878 14.39 -0.20 12.85
C GLU A 878 12.85 -0.16 12.76
N VAL A 879 12.29 -0.83 11.75
CA VAL A 879 10.83 -0.96 11.55
C VAL A 879 10.35 -2.23 12.25
N GLY A 880 9.64 -2.09 13.36
CA GLY A 880 9.11 -3.20 14.16
C GLY A 880 7.76 -3.73 13.67
N THR A 881 7.38 -4.90 14.20
CA THR A 881 6.06 -5.48 13.94
C THR A 881 4.97 -4.68 14.67
N SER A 882 3.86 -4.41 13.97
CA SER A 882 2.69 -3.70 14.49
C SER A 882 1.46 -4.61 14.52
N ILE A 883 0.81 -4.71 15.67
CA ILE A 883 -0.43 -5.47 15.89
C ILE A 883 -1.44 -4.53 16.53
N ASP A 884 -2.58 -4.31 15.86
CA ASP A 884 -3.61 -3.38 16.34
C ASP A 884 -5.02 -4.00 16.21
N ALA A 885 -5.77 -4.03 17.32
CA ALA A 885 -7.10 -4.64 17.37
C ALA A 885 -7.99 -3.97 18.40
N LYS A 886 -9.22 -3.56 18.08
CA LYS A 886 -10.05 -2.89 19.10
C LYS A 886 -10.57 -3.84 20.18
N GLY A 887 -10.98 -5.05 19.82
CA GLY A 887 -11.62 -6.03 20.71
C GLY A 887 -10.66 -6.93 21.51
N GLY A 888 -9.37 -6.95 21.19
CA GLY A 888 -8.35 -7.63 21.99
C GLY A 888 -7.19 -8.21 21.19
N VAL A 889 -6.05 -8.42 21.85
CA VAL A 889 -4.89 -9.12 21.30
C VAL A 889 -4.49 -10.26 22.24
N ALA A 890 -4.38 -11.49 21.73
CA ALA A 890 -3.92 -12.64 22.50
C ALA A 890 -2.72 -13.30 21.82
N ILE A 891 -1.58 -13.41 22.52
CA ILE A 891 -0.37 -14.05 22.00
C ILE A 891 0.01 -15.18 22.95
N LYS A 892 0.16 -16.39 22.41
CA LYS A 892 0.54 -17.57 23.17
C LYS A 892 1.68 -18.32 22.50
N ALA A 893 2.72 -18.62 23.27
CA ALA A 893 3.86 -19.43 22.85
C ALA A 893 4.04 -20.62 23.80
N GLY A 894 4.33 -21.80 23.25
CA GLY A 894 4.68 -22.97 24.06
C GLY A 894 6.03 -22.83 24.78
N GLN A 895 6.91 -21.97 24.26
CA GLN A 895 8.21 -21.62 24.82
C GLN A 895 8.29 -20.12 25.05
N ASP A 896 8.82 -19.33 24.11
CA ASP A 896 9.20 -17.93 24.35
C ASP A 896 8.38 -16.95 23.49
N ILE A 897 8.07 -15.76 24.04
CA ILE A 897 7.57 -14.62 23.25
C ILE A 897 8.68 -13.57 23.22
N ASN A 898 9.20 -13.27 22.02
CA ASN A 898 10.29 -12.31 21.83
C ASN A 898 9.76 -11.11 21.03
N ALA A 899 9.81 -9.92 21.61
CA ALA A 899 9.39 -8.69 20.96
C ALA A 899 10.51 -7.65 20.96
N ARG A 900 10.84 -7.12 19.80
CA ARG A 900 11.88 -6.08 19.61
C ARG A 900 11.25 -4.89 18.91
N ALA A 901 11.25 -3.73 19.56
CA ALA A 901 10.61 -2.49 19.07
C ALA A 901 9.20 -2.72 18.50
N ALA A 902 8.46 -3.69 19.04
CA ALA A 902 7.14 -4.04 18.55
C ALA A 902 6.10 -3.06 19.10
N TYR A 903 5.02 -2.85 18.35
CA TYR A 903 3.85 -2.10 18.78
C TYR A 903 2.65 -3.04 18.83
N ILE A 904 2.07 -3.21 20.02
CA ILE A 904 0.93 -4.10 20.24
C ILE A 904 -0.15 -3.30 20.96
N ASN A 905 -1.29 -3.07 20.31
CA ASN A 905 -2.36 -2.25 20.84
C ASN A 905 -3.71 -2.95 20.83
N SER A 906 -4.49 -2.70 21.89
CA SER A 906 -5.93 -2.89 21.86
C SER A 906 -6.70 -1.73 22.49
N ASP A 907 -7.48 -1.01 21.68
CA ASP A 907 -8.18 0.19 22.12
C ASP A 907 -9.25 -0.10 23.20
N ASP A 908 -10.07 -1.14 23.00
CA ASP A 908 -11.23 -1.45 23.85
C ASP A 908 -11.17 -2.84 24.51
N GLY A 909 -10.10 -3.60 24.23
CA GLY A 909 -9.93 -5.00 24.63
C GLY A 909 -8.66 -5.28 25.44
N THR A 910 -8.56 -6.50 25.97
CA THR A 910 -7.38 -6.94 26.72
C THR A 910 -6.25 -7.32 25.76
N VAL A 911 -5.02 -6.90 26.08
CA VAL A 911 -3.81 -7.50 25.50
C VAL A 911 -3.27 -8.55 26.46
N ALA A 912 -3.31 -9.81 26.05
CA ALA A 912 -2.88 -10.96 26.85
C ALA A 912 -1.71 -11.70 26.17
N MET A 913 -0.59 -11.85 26.87
CA MET A 913 0.59 -12.59 26.40
C MET A 913 0.92 -13.72 27.37
N ALA A 914 1.03 -14.95 26.87
CA ALA A 914 1.29 -16.14 27.66
C ALA A 914 2.42 -17.00 27.08
N ALA A 915 3.51 -17.16 27.82
CA ALA A 915 4.67 -17.97 27.41
C ALA A 915 4.87 -19.19 28.34
N GLY A 916 5.12 -20.35 27.76
CA GLY A 916 5.46 -21.57 28.50
C GLY A 916 6.86 -21.52 29.14
N ARG A 917 7.69 -20.57 28.73
CA ARG A 917 8.98 -20.21 29.31
C ARG A 917 9.04 -18.70 29.54
N ASP A 918 9.56 -17.91 28.60
CA ASP A 918 9.97 -16.53 28.85
C ASP A 918 9.22 -15.51 27.96
N ILE A 919 8.96 -14.30 28.48
CA ILE A 919 8.56 -13.13 27.68
C ILE A 919 9.71 -12.13 27.67
N ASN A 920 10.22 -11.78 26.49
CA ASN A 920 11.35 -10.87 26.32
C ASN A 920 10.95 -9.65 25.50
N LEU A 921 10.84 -8.49 26.16
CA LEU A 921 10.57 -7.19 25.54
C LEU A 921 11.87 -6.40 25.43
N THR A 922 12.32 -6.15 24.20
CA THR A 922 13.64 -5.58 23.90
C THR A 922 13.55 -4.34 23.01
N THR A 923 14.68 -3.66 22.88
CA THR A 923 14.81 -2.36 22.21
C THR A 923 15.42 -2.48 20.82
N GLY A 924 14.81 -1.84 19.83
CA GLY A 924 15.46 -1.42 18.59
C GLY A 924 16.20 -0.09 18.77
N ARG A 925 16.82 0.43 17.70
CA ARG A 925 17.54 1.71 17.75
C ARG A 925 17.29 2.58 16.53
N GLU A 926 17.27 3.88 16.81
CA GLU A 926 17.48 4.93 15.83
C GLU A 926 18.87 5.54 16.05
N ILE A 927 19.60 5.77 14.97
CA ILE A 927 20.93 6.38 15.00
C ILE A 927 20.93 7.52 13.99
N ALA A 928 21.40 8.69 14.38
CA ALA A 928 21.60 9.83 13.49
C ALA A 928 22.97 10.45 13.76
N VAL A 929 23.89 10.30 12.80
CA VAL A 929 25.23 10.90 12.85
C VAL A 929 25.37 11.97 11.77
N ASP A 930 25.69 13.18 12.19
CA ASP A 930 25.84 14.36 11.35
C ASP A 930 27.25 14.97 11.49
N ASP A 931 27.93 15.14 10.37
CA ASP A 931 29.26 15.75 10.29
C ASP A 931 29.22 16.98 9.40
N PHE A 932 29.61 18.14 9.94
CA PHE A 932 29.68 19.39 9.17
C PHE A 932 31.06 20.06 9.28
N GLY A 933 31.52 20.60 8.16
CA GLY A 933 32.75 21.37 8.08
C GLY A 933 32.60 22.57 7.16
N LEU A 934 33.05 23.73 7.60
CA LEU A 934 33.09 24.96 6.79
C LEU A 934 34.39 25.72 7.05
N LYS A 935 35.08 26.13 5.98
CA LYS A 935 36.25 27.01 6.08
C LYS A 935 36.28 28.01 4.95
N HIS A 936 36.29 29.29 5.32
CA HIS A 936 36.40 30.38 4.38
C HIS A 936 37.48 31.38 4.80
N LYS A 937 38.06 32.06 3.80
CA LYS A 937 39.08 33.09 3.99
C LYS A 937 38.60 34.42 3.42
N GLU A 938 38.63 35.44 4.26
CA GLU A 938 38.45 36.83 3.87
C GLU A 938 39.81 37.48 3.62
N SER A 939 39.94 38.26 2.55
CA SER A 939 41.16 39.03 2.27
C SER A 939 40.83 40.44 1.81
N GLY A 940 41.64 41.40 2.25
CA GLY A 940 41.59 42.81 1.86
C GLY A 940 43.00 43.39 1.70
N LEU A 941 43.09 44.66 1.30
CA LEU A 941 44.35 45.32 0.89
C LEU A 941 45.52 45.15 1.88
N LEU A 942 45.23 45.08 3.19
CA LEU A 942 46.24 44.94 4.25
C LEU A 942 45.78 44.02 5.40
N SER A 943 44.77 43.16 5.19
CA SER A 943 44.25 42.26 6.23
C SER A 943 43.68 40.95 5.66
N SER A 944 43.76 39.85 6.41
CA SER A 944 43.05 38.61 6.10
C SER A 944 42.46 37.96 7.34
N SER A 945 41.27 37.37 7.23
CA SER A 945 40.65 36.51 8.25
C SER A 945 40.42 35.12 7.69
N THR A 946 40.62 34.06 8.47
CA THR A 946 40.22 32.69 8.12
C THR A 946 39.36 32.14 9.23
N THR A 947 38.12 31.78 8.88
CA THR A 947 37.15 31.15 9.78
C THR A 947 37.12 29.66 9.47
N THR A 948 37.08 28.82 10.50
CA THR A 948 36.94 27.36 10.38
C THR A 948 35.93 26.90 11.41
N ILE A 949 34.88 26.22 10.95
CA ILE A 949 33.80 25.63 11.75
C ILE A 949 33.81 24.13 11.48
N ARG A 950 33.71 23.32 12.53
CA ARG A 950 33.46 21.87 12.44
C ARG A 950 32.45 21.47 13.50
N THR A 951 31.47 20.67 13.14
CA THR A 951 30.56 20.02 14.09
C THR A 951 30.48 18.53 13.82
N HIS A 952 30.21 17.78 14.87
CA HIS A 952 29.94 16.35 14.82
C HIS A 952 28.91 16.04 15.90
N ASP A 953 27.78 15.54 15.46
CA ASP A 953 26.60 15.26 16.27
C ASP A 953 26.24 13.77 16.07
N ASP A 954 26.11 13.00 17.16
CA ASP A 954 25.83 11.56 17.17
C ASP A 954 24.71 11.30 18.17
N HIS A 955 23.55 10.90 17.65
CA HIS A 955 22.34 10.62 18.41
C HIS A 955 21.97 9.16 18.28
N GLN A 956 21.74 8.47 19.40
CA GLN A 956 21.23 7.10 19.43
C GLN A 956 20.00 7.02 20.32
N THR A 957 18.83 6.92 19.71
CA THR A 957 17.54 6.84 20.38
C THR A 957 17.13 5.38 20.58
N VAL A 958 16.58 5.09 21.76
CA VAL A 958 16.10 3.75 22.12
C VAL A 958 14.64 3.57 21.66
N LEU A 959 14.38 2.56 20.83
CA LEU A 959 13.04 2.16 20.41
C LEU A 959 12.57 0.93 21.20
N GLY A 960 11.95 1.11 22.36
CA GLY A 960 11.45 -0.02 23.14
C GLY A 960 10.14 -0.62 22.60
N THR A 961 9.83 -1.82 23.06
CA THR A 961 8.53 -2.45 22.76
C THR A 961 7.40 -1.74 23.53
N THR A 962 6.28 -1.50 22.86
CA THR A 962 5.10 -0.83 23.39
C THR A 962 3.90 -1.77 23.36
N ILE A 963 3.24 -1.93 24.50
CA ILE A 963 2.07 -2.80 24.69
C ILE A 963 0.99 -1.99 25.39
N THR A 964 -0.15 -1.79 24.72
CA THR A 964 -1.26 -1.02 25.25
C THR A 964 -2.58 -1.74 25.12
N GLY A 965 -3.45 -1.63 26.11
CA GLY A 965 -4.73 -2.33 26.13
C GLY A 965 -5.76 -1.63 27.02
N LYS A 966 -7.02 -2.05 26.94
CA LYS A 966 -7.97 -1.81 28.03
C LYS A 966 -7.51 -2.46 29.32
N GLU A 967 -7.04 -3.69 29.22
CA GLU A 967 -6.27 -4.36 30.26
C GLU A 967 -5.01 -4.94 29.61
N VAL A 968 -3.94 -5.10 30.38
CA VAL A 968 -2.73 -5.76 29.89
C VAL A 968 -2.35 -6.89 30.84
N GLN A 969 -2.17 -8.10 30.31
CA GLN A 969 -1.84 -9.29 31.07
C GLN A 969 -0.62 -9.98 30.45
N LEU A 970 0.52 -9.94 31.13
CA LEU A 970 1.75 -10.60 30.72
C LEU A 970 2.03 -11.76 31.67
N GLY A 971 2.07 -13.00 31.16
CA GLY A 971 2.23 -14.21 31.96
C GLY A 971 3.32 -15.13 31.40
N ALA A 972 4.34 -15.42 32.18
CA ALA A 972 5.40 -16.37 31.84
C ALA A 972 5.53 -17.45 32.91
N MET A 973 5.68 -18.71 32.51
CA MET A 973 5.94 -19.79 33.47
C MET A 973 7.36 -19.73 34.05
N GLN A 974 8.28 -19.04 33.39
CA GLN A 974 9.64 -18.78 33.87
C GLN A 974 9.83 -17.29 34.11
N ASP A 975 10.30 -16.51 33.13
CA ASP A 975 10.71 -15.12 33.35
C ASP A 975 9.98 -14.12 32.44
N VAL A 976 9.73 -12.92 32.96
CA VAL A 976 9.33 -11.75 32.16
C VAL A 976 10.46 -10.72 32.23
N ASN A 977 11.09 -10.45 31.08
CA ASN A 977 12.21 -9.53 30.93
C ASN A 977 11.80 -8.33 30.09
N MET A 978 11.95 -7.11 30.62
CA MET A 978 11.60 -5.87 29.92
C MET A 978 12.75 -4.87 29.93
N THR A 979 13.19 -4.45 28.75
CA THR A 979 14.21 -3.43 28.59
C THR A 979 13.61 -2.20 27.92
N ALA A 980 13.57 -1.07 28.63
CA ALA A 980 12.98 0.19 28.18
C ALA A 980 11.59 0.04 27.52
N ALA A 981 10.77 -0.89 28.03
CA ALA A 981 9.46 -1.19 27.46
C ALA A 981 8.39 -0.24 28.02
N ALA A 982 7.33 -0.01 27.24
CA ALA A 982 6.15 0.71 27.70
C ALA A 982 4.95 -0.26 27.73
N VAL A 983 4.46 -0.59 28.91
CA VAL A 983 3.32 -1.50 29.12
C VAL A 983 2.21 -0.73 29.82
N ALA A 984 1.12 -0.42 29.13
CA ALA A 984 0.06 0.44 29.67
C ALA A 984 -1.36 -0.08 29.47
N GLY A 985 -2.14 -0.09 30.54
CA GLY A 985 -3.55 -0.44 30.55
C GLY A 985 -4.42 0.79 30.84
N GLN A 986 -5.64 0.81 30.30
CA GLN A 986 -6.64 1.77 30.77
C GLN A 986 -7.12 1.36 32.17
N ASN A 987 -7.50 0.10 32.31
CA ASN A 987 -7.77 -0.58 33.57
C ASN A 987 -6.53 -1.36 34.03
N ASP A 988 -6.70 -2.52 34.65
CA ASP A 988 -5.64 -3.23 35.33
C ASP A 988 -4.51 -3.69 34.40
N VAL A 989 -3.27 -3.56 34.88
CA VAL A 989 -2.08 -4.15 34.27
C VAL A 989 -1.52 -5.21 35.21
N THR A 990 -1.37 -6.44 34.70
CA THR A 990 -0.81 -7.58 35.44
C THR A 990 0.41 -8.13 34.74
N VAL A 991 1.51 -8.27 35.48
CA VAL A 991 2.75 -8.91 35.04
C VAL A 991 3.07 -10.05 36.01
N ALA A 992 3.03 -11.29 35.52
CA ALA A 992 3.24 -12.48 36.33
C ALA A 992 4.32 -13.39 35.74
N ALA A 993 5.26 -13.82 36.59
CA ALA A 993 6.31 -14.76 36.23
C ALA A 993 6.42 -15.89 37.27
N GLY A 994 6.59 -17.13 36.80
CA GLY A 994 6.82 -18.28 37.68
C GLY A 994 8.15 -18.23 38.43
N ARG A 995 9.13 -17.47 37.94
CA ARG A 995 10.42 -17.21 38.59
C ARG A 995 10.70 -15.71 38.74
N HIS A 996 11.08 -15.01 37.67
CA HIS A 996 11.56 -13.62 37.77
C HIS A 996 10.76 -12.64 36.93
N VAL A 997 10.45 -11.47 37.49
CA VAL A 997 10.10 -10.27 36.71
C VAL A 997 11.29 -9.33 36.77
N THR A 998 11.93 -9.08 35.63
CA THR A 998 13.10 -8.22 35.52
C THR A 998 12.80 -7.06 34.59
N THR A 999 12.92 -5.84 35.09
CA THR A 999 12.85 -4.62 34.27
C THR A 999 14.16 -3.87 34.35
N THR A 1000 14.61 -3.31 33.22
CA THR A 1000 15.85 -2.53 33.15
C THR A 1000 15.74 -1.42 32.12
N SER A 1001 16.64 -0.46 32.22
CA SER A 1001 16.79 0.61 31.23
C SER A 1001 17.78 0.26 30.12
N ASP A 1002 17.59 0.86 28.95
CA ASP A 1002 18.60 0.94 27.89
C ASP A 1002 19.16 2.37 27.82
N MET A 1003 20.40 2.50 27.35
CA MET A 1003 21.09 3.77 27.29
C MET A 1003 20.85 4.43 25.94
N GLN A 1004 20.27 5.63 25.99
CA GLN A 1004 20.28 6.61 24.92
C GLN A 1004 21.57 7.43 24.99
N TYR A 1005 22.15 7.69 23.83
CA TYR A 1005 23.44 8.35 23.67
C TYR A 1005 23.30 9.61 22.83
N ASP A 1006 23.80 10.73 23.34
CA ASP A 1006 23.85 11.99 22.60
C ASP A 1006 25.23 12.60 22.75
N LYS A 1007 25.91 12.87 21.63
CA LYS A 1007 27.20 13.54 21.60
C LYS A 1007 27.16 14.69 20.62
N ALA A 1008 27.60 15.86 21.06
CA ALA A 1008 27.71 17.04 20.22
C ALA A 1008 29.10 17.67 20.40
N THR A 1009 29.78 17.93 19.28
CA THR A 1009 31.03 18.68 19.29
C THR A 1009 30.94 19.86 18.36
N ALA A 1010 31.46 21.02 18.77
CA ALA A 1010 31.51 22.20 17.94
C ALA A 1010 32.87 22.89 18.08
N TYR A 1011 33.53 23.14 16.95
CA TYR A 1011 34.83 23.79 16.89
C TYR A 1011 34.77 25.02 16.00
N THR A 1012 35.04 26.20 16.54
CA THR A 1012 35.15 27.44 15.77
C THR A 1012 36.53 28.07 15.93
N LYS A 1013 37.15 28.50 14.83
CA LYS A 1013 38.46 29.14 14.85
C LYS A 1013 38.50 30.30 13.89
N VAL A 1014 38.82 31.49 14.39
CA VAL A 1014 39.01 32.71 13.60
C VAL A 1014 40.47 33.17 13.72
N LYS A 1015 41.15 33.28 12.58
CA LYS A 1015 42.53 33.80 12.48
C LYS A 1015 42.56 35.06 11.63
N SER A 1016 42.81 36.20 12.27
CA SER A 1016 42.93 37.51 11.62
C SER A 1016 44.36 38.04 11.63
N SER A 1017 44.80 38.72 10.57
CA SER A 1017 46.11 39.38 10.47
C SER A 1017 46.01 40.68 9.68
N GLY A 1018 46.65 41.78 10.10
CA GLY A 1018 46.70 43.03 9.32
C GLY A 1018 46.78 44.34 10.12
N VAL A 1019 46.50 45.47 9.43
CA VAL A 1019 46.44 46.82 10.04
C VAL A 1019 45.08 47.04 10.72
N LEU A 1020 45.04 47.02 12.05
CA LEU A 1020 43.85 47.27 12.87
C LEU A 1020 43.75 48.78 13.17
N GLY A 1021 42.71 49.43 12.65
CA GLY A 1021 42.49 50.86 12.86
C GLY A 1021 41.70 51.14 14.15
N ALA A 1022 42.40 51.50 15.23
CA ALA A 1022 41.85 52.28 16.34
C ALA A 1022 42.40 53.70 16.25
N GLY A 1023 41.65 54.72 16.70
CA GLY A 1023 41.99 56.14 16.53
C GLY A 1023 43.46 56.50 16.81
N LEU A 1024 44.02 57.32 15.92
CA LEU A 1024 45.36 57.95 15.93
C LEU A 1024 46.62 57.06 15.93
N GLY A 1025 46.55 55.75 15.62
CA GLY A 1025 47.73 54.91 15.41
C GLY A 1025 47.54 53.77 14.39
N ILE A 1026 48.59 53.46 13.61
CA ILE A 1026 48.66 52.26 12.75
C ILE A 1026 49.15 51.10 13.61
N MET A 1027 48.34 50.06 13.80
CA MET A 1027 48.74 48.84 14.52
C MET A 1027 48.73 47.64 13.57
N ILE A 1028 49.88 46.98 13.39
CA ILE A 1028 50.04 45.76 12.56
C ILE A 1028 50.11 44.56 13.52
N GLY A 1029 49.19 43.60 13.42
CA GLY A 1029 49.17 42.45 14.33
C GLY A 1029 48.36 41.25 13.83
N THR A 1030 48.43 40.16 14.60
CA THR A 1030 47.65 38.92 14.40
C THR A 1030 46.74 38.69 15.60
N GLN A 1031 45.48 38.37 15.35
CA GLN A 1031 44.50 37.94 16.36
C GLN A 1031 44.07 36.50 16.04
N LYS A 1032 44.07 35.63 17.04
CA LYS A 1032 43.55 34.27 16.93
C LYS A 1032 42.56 34.02 18.06
N MET A 1033 41.33 33.65 17.69
CA MET A 1033 40.26 33.18 18.57
C MET A 1033 39.94 31.72 18.22
N LYS A 1034 39.77 30.87 19.23
CA LYS A 1034 39.43 29.45 19.09
C LYS A 1034 38.45 29.07 20.20
N ASP A 1035 37.29 28.57 19.78
CA ASP A 1035 36.22 28.04 20.61
C ASP A 1035 36.06 26.55 20.35
N ASN A 1036 35.91 25.76 21.41
CA ASN A 1036 35.64 24.33 21.33
C ASN A 1036 34.59 23.97 22.38
N TYR A 1037 33.52 23.31 21.94
CA TYR A 1037 32.50 22.68 22.74
C TYR A 1037 32.53 21.17 22.51
N GLU A 1038 32.34 20.42 23.58
CA GLU A 1038 32.21 18.97 23.59
C GLU A 1038 31.19 18.63 24.68
N GLY A 1039 30.07 18.04 24.28
CA GLY A 1039 29.02 17.55 25.15
C GLY A 1039 28.79 16.07 24.88
N GLU A 1040 28.70 15.27 25.92
CA GLU A 1040 28.36 13.85 25.86
C GLU A 1040 27.35 13.54 26.96
N PHE A 1041 26.20 13.01 26.58
CA PHE A 1041 25.07 12.69 27.45
C PHE A 1041 24.69 11.22 27.28
N LYS A 1042 24.60 10.51 28.40
CA LYS A 1042 24.13 9.13 28.47
C LYS A 1042 22.91 9.11 29.37
N THR A 1043 21.74 8.90 28.77
CA THR A 1043 20.46 8.94 29.46
C THR A 1043 19.86 7.54 29.49
N GLN A 1044 19.45 7.08 30.66
CA GLN A 1044 18.82 5.79 30.85
C GLN A 1044 17.32 5.91 30.56
N ILE A 1045 16.85 5.23 29.51
CA ILE A 1045 15.42 5.12 29.19
C ILE A 1045 14.88 3.91 29.95
N GLY A 1046 14.04 4.19 30.95
CA GLY A 1046 13.44 3.19 31.84
C GLY A 1046 12.29 2.40 31.22
N THR A 1047 11.88 1.35 31.92
CA THR A 1047 10.63 0.64 31.62
C THR A 1047 9.47 1.35 32.34
N THR A 1048 8.34 1.50 31.66
CA THR A 1048 7.11 2.06 32.24
C THR A 1048 6.02 1.00 32.27
N ILE A 1049 5.40 0.80 33.44
CA ILE A 1049 4.26 -0.09 33.63
C ILE A 1049 3.11 0.72 34.25
N GLY A 1050 2.08 1.03 33.48
CA GLY A 1050 1.08 2.04 33.86
C GLY A 1050 -0.35 1.57 33.72
N SER A 1051 -1.21 1.98 34.65
CA SER A 1051 -2.66 1.88 34.55
C SER A 1051 -3.28 3.26 34.75
N SER A 1052 -4.01 3.77 33.76
CA SER A 1052 -4.58 5.12 33.83
C SER A 1052 -5.81 5.22 34.74
N GLU A 1053 -6.60 4.15 34.88
CA GLU A 1053 -7.86 4.08 35.64
C GLU A 1053 -7.91 2.92 36.66
N GLY A 1054 -7.03 1.93 36.55
CA GLY A 1054 -7.00 0.73 37.38
C GLY A 1054 -5.74 0.60 38.24
N SER A 1055 -5.39 -0.65 38.54
CA SER A 1055 -4.26 -1.03 39.38
C SER A 1055 -3.12 -1.66 38.58
N VAL A 1056 -1.91 -1.65 39.13
CA VAL A 1056 -0.78 -2.42 38.57
C VAL A 1056 -0.38 -3.53 39.54
N THR A 1057 -0.36 -4.77 39.05
CA THR A 1057 0.07 -5.96 39.80
C THR A 1057 1.32 -6.57 39.17
N ILE A 1058 2.37 -6.75 39.97
CA ILE A 1058 3.59 -7.48 39.60
C ILE A 1058 3.77 -8.67 40.54
N ALA A 1059 3.73 -9.88 39.99
CA ALA A 1059 3.88 -11.12 40.76
C ALA A 1059 5.03 -11.96 40.22
N ALA A 1060 6.01 -12.27 41.07
CA ALA A 1060 7.12 -13.16 40.76
C ALA A 1060 7.18 -14.34 41.73
N GLY A 1061 7.46 -15.54 41.23
CA GLY A 1061 7.66 -16.72 42.07
C GLY A 1061 8.86 -16.56 43.01
N ASP A 1062 9.96 -16.02 42.48
CA ASP A 1062 11.25 -15.82 43.14
C ASP A 1062 11.59 -14.33 43.30
N THR A 1063 11.95 -13.61 42.22
CA THR A 1063 12.48 -12.23 42.32
C THR A 1063 11.75 -11.24 41.43
N ALA A 1064 11.34 -10.11 41.98
CA ALA A 1064 10.97 -8.92 41.22
C ALA A 1064 12.13 -7.91 41.27
N HIS A 1065 12.93 -7.82 40.21
CA HIS A 1065 14.05 -6.88 40.10
C HIS A 1065 13.71 -5.77 39.13
N LEU A 1066 13.42 -4.58 39.67
CA LEU A 1066 12.93 -3.43 38.92
C LEU A 1066 13.96 -2.30 38.93
N THR A 1067 14.73 -2.20 37.86
CA THR A 1067 15.78 -1.19 37.67
C THR A 1067 15.29 -0.04 36.80
N THR A 1068 15.34 1.20 37.28
CA THR A 1068 14.91 2.41 36.53
C THR A 1068 13.51 2.18 35.91
N THR A 1069 12.54 1.83 36.75
CA THR A 1069 11.20 1.45 36.32
C THR A 1069 10.15 2.34 36.94
N ASP A 1070 9.29 2.92 36.11
CA ASP A 1070 8.19 3.76 36.53
C ASP A 1070 6.90 2.94 36.55
N ILE A 1071 6.24 2.92 37.70
CA ILE A 1071 4.99 2.19 37.91
C ILE A 1071 3.91 3.17 38.34
N ILE A 1072 2.83 3.21 37.57
CA ILE A 1072 1.73 4.16 37.75
C ILE A 1072 0.44 3.35 37.87
N GLY A 1073 -0.31 3.48 38.96
CA GLY A 1073 -1.62 2.84 39.09
C GLY A 1073 -2.60 3.77 39.79
N LYS A 1074 -3.74 4.09 39.18
CA LYS A 1074 -4.73 4.98 39.80
C LYS A 1074 -5.28 4.41 41.10
N THR A 1075 -5.72 3.14 41.09
CA THR A 1075 -6.42 2.51 42.24
C THR A 1075 -5.51 1.74 43.18
N GLY A 1076 -4.27 1.44 42.78
CA GLY A 1076 -3.29 0.75 43.61
C GLY A 1076 -2.10 0.18 42.83
N ILE A 1077 -1.05 -0.19 43.56
CA ILE A 1077 0.11 -0.91 43.05
C ILE A 1077 0.41 -2.08 44.00
N ASP A 1078 0.45 -3.32 43.49
CA ASP A 1078 0.75 -4.52 44.28
C ASP A 1078 1.97 -5.25 43.69
N ILE A 1079 3.05 -5.37 44.46
CA ILE A 1079 4.27 -6.09 44.08
C ILE A 1079 4.49 -7.25 45.07
N ALA A 1080 4.52 -8.49 44.56
CA ALA A 1080 4.70 -9.69 45.37
C ALA A 1080 5.79 -10.61 44.80
N ALA A 1081 6.80 -10.95 45.62
CA ALA A 1081 7.87 -11.89 45.28
C ALA A 1081 8.51 -12.50 46.55
N GLN A 1082 9.44 -13.47 46.41
CA GLN A 1082 10.30 -13.85 47.55
C GLN A 1082 11.29 -12.72 47.85
N ASP A 1083 11.93 -12.21 46.80
CA ASP A 1083 12.86 -11.08 46.86
C ASP A 1083 12.37 -9.93 45.96
N ILE A 1084 12.39 -8.70 46.48
CA ILE A 1084 12.04 -7.50 45.73
C ILE A 1084 13.24 -6.55 45.74
N ILE A 1085 13.75 -6.21 44.55
CA ILE A 1085 14.89 -5.32 44.35
C ILE A 1085 14.41 -4.12 43.53
N LEU A 1086 14.46 -2.92 44.11
CA LEU A 1086 14.15 -1.66 43.44
C LEU A 1086 15.42 -0.83 43.38
N ASP A 1087 15.97 -0.63 42.20
CA ASP A 1087 17.20 0.14 41.99
C ASP A 1087 17.16 0.96 40.70
N GLY A 1088 18.29 1.53 40.31
CA GLY A 1088 18.38 2.44 39.18
C GLY A 1088 19.80 2.53 38.65
N LYS A 1089 19.92 2.96 37.40
CA LYS A 1089 21.20 3.24 36.75
C LYS A 1089 21.55 4.73 36.87
N LYS A 1090 22.67 5.13 36.29
CA LYS A 1090 23.17 6.51 36.32
C LYS A 1090 23.06 7.13 34.94
N ASN A 1091 22.54 8.36 34.90
CA ASN A 1091 22.71 9.26 33.78
C ASN A 1091 24.05 9.97 33.94
N GLU A 1092 24.80 10.12 32.85
CA GLU A 1092 26.09 10.80 32.84
C GLU A 1092 26.02 11.95 31.83
N ALA A 1093 26.43 13.14 32.24
CA ALA A 1093 26.58 14.30 31.38
C ALA A 1093 28.01 14.84 31.55
N HIS A 1094 28.76 14.90 30.46
CA HIS A 1094 30.09 15.48 30.40
C HIS A 1094 30.06 16.66 29.44
N GLU A 1095 30.39 17.85 29.94
CA GLU A 1095 30.47 19.05 29.13
C GLU A 1095 31.81 19.75 29.31
N ARG A 1096 32.44 20.10 28.19
CA ARG A 1096 33.72 20.82 28.18
C ARG A 1096 33.70 21.95 27.17
N GLN A 1097 33.93 23.17 27.65
CA GLN A 1097 34.07 24.36 26.84
C GLN A 1097 35.44 24.99 27.01
N THR A 1098 36.14 25.28 25.91
CA THR A 1098 37.39 26.05 25.95
C THR A 1098 37.35 27.23 25.02
N HIS A 1099 37.65 28.41 25.57
CA HIS A 1099 37.84 29.66 24.85
C HIS A 1099 39.31 30.06 24.92
N GLU A 1100 39.99 30.11 23.77
CA GLU A 1100 41.36 30.60 23.63
C GLU A 1100 41.38 31.87 22.78
N GLU A 1101 41.79 33.00 23.38
CA GLU A 1101 42.04 34.25 22.66
C GLU A 1101 43.50 34.70 22.81
N SER A 1102 44.12 35.09 21.69
CA SER A 1102 45.43 35.74 21.67
C SER A 1102 45.34 37.00 20.82
N MET A 1103 45.56 38.15 21.46
CA MET A 1103 45.50 39.48 20.88
C MET A 1103 46.74 40.31 21.24
N SER A 1104 47.09 41.26 20.38
CA SER A 1104 47.92 42.42 20.72
C SER A 1104 47.05 43.68 20.72
N GLY A 1105 46.49 44.09 21.86
CA GLY A 1105 45.62 45.28 22.01
C GLY A 1105 44.37 45.05 22.90
N LEU A 1106 43.67 46.13 23.27
CA LEU A 1106 42.55 46.24 24.25
C LEU A 1106 41.56 45.05 24.27
N THR A 1107 41.40 44.43 25.44
CA THR A 1107 40.54 43.25 25.71
C THR A 1107 39.16 43.60 26.31
N ILE A 1108 38.10 42.92 25.84
CA ILE A 1108 36.75 42.86 26.44
C ILE A 1108 36.46 41.37 26.73
N SER A 1109 36.26 40.98 27.99
CA SER A 1109 35.95 39.59 28.37
C SER A 1109 34.44 39.35 28.53
N LEU A 1110 33.90 38.27 27.94
CA LEU A 1110 32.57 37.74 28.25
C LEU A 1110 32.60 36.78 29.45
N SER A 1111 31.54 36.77 30.25
CA SER A 1111 31.25 35.70 31.23
C SER A 1111 30.06 34.88 30.73
N SER A 1112 30.05 33.57 31.02
CA SER A 1112 29.00 32.63 30.61
C SER A 1112 28.14 32.23 31.82
N PRO A 1113 26.81 32.17 31.71
CA PRO A 1113 25.97 31.45 32.66
C PRO A 1113 26.03 29.93 32.41
N VAL A 1114 25.68 29.17 33.47
CA VAL A 1114 25.56 27.72 33.52
C VAL A 1114 24.13 27.33 33.10
N ILE A 1115 23.98 26.33 32.25
CA ILE A 1115 22.69 25.71 31.94
C ILE A 1115 22.48 24.61 32.98
N GLU A 1116 21.48 24.76 33.85
CA GLU A 1116 20.87 23.65 34.58
C GLU A 1116 19.75 23.09 33.69
N ALA A 1117 20.02 21.96 33.02
CA ALA A 1117 19.03 21.19 32.28
C ALA A 1117 19.16 19.69 32.57
N ALA A 1118 19.46 19.33 33.82
CA ALA A 1118 19.63 17.93 34.22
C ALA A 1118 18.34 17.28 34.76
N GLU A 1119 17.28 18.05 35.03
CA GLU A 1119 16.06 17.51 35.68
C GLU A 1119 14.81 17.46 34.77
N GLY A 1120 14.88 17.99 33.54
CA GLY A 1120 13.72 18.10 32.63
C GLY A 1120 13.45 16.91 31.71
N VAL A 1121 14.34 15.91 31.62
CA VAL A 1121 14.27 14.83 30.60
C VAL A 1121 13.48 13.60 31.11
N ARG A 1122 12.65 13.74 32.15
CA ARG A 1122 11.83 12.62 32.63
C ARG A 1122 10.52 12.40 31.84
N SER A 1123 10.09 13.34 31.00
CA SER A 1123 8.80 13.22 30.27
C SER A 1123 8.93 13.23 28.75
N THR A 1124 9.84 12.42 28.20
CA THR A 1124 9.83 12.12 26.74
C THR A 1124 9.28 10.72 26.52
N ILE A 1125 8.01 10.50 26.89
CA ILE A 1125 7.26 9.42 26.24
C ILE A 1125 7.21 9.80 24.75
N ARG A 1126 7.53 8.81 23.91
CA ARG A 1126 8.01 8.93 22.54
C ARG A 1126 7.03 9.69 21.66
N THR A 1127 7.47 10.81 21.11
CA THR A 1127 6.67 11.78 20.34
C THR A 1127 6.06 11.25 19.04
N ALA A 1128 6.31 10.00 18.65
CA ALA A 1128 5.62 9.34 17.53
C ALA A 1128 4.50 8.39 18.02
N GLN A 1129 4.77 7.57 19.03
CA GLN A 1129 3.84 6.54 19.53
C GLN A 1129 2.74 7.10 20.45
N THR A 1130 2.95 8.25 21.08
CA THR A 1130 1.92 8.92 21.89
C THR A 1130 0.93 9.73 21.07
N ARG A 1131 1.20 9.98 19.78
CA ARG A 1131 0.33 10.82 18.92
C ARG A 1131 -1.02 10.20 18.63
N ASP A 1132 -1.09 8.88 18.56
CA ASP A 1132 -2.28 8.14 18.13
C ASP A 1132 -2.84 7.19 19.21
N ASN A 1133 -2.17 7.08 20.36
CA ASN A 1133 -2.56 6.15 21.44
C ASN A 1133 -3.17 6.87 22.64
N LYS A 1134 -4.49 6.72 22.82
CA LYS A 1134 -5.27 7.38 23.89
C LYS A 1134 -4.78 7.03 25.30
N THR A 1135 -4.33 5.79 25.51
CA THR A 1135 -3.87 5.31 26.82
C THR A 1135 -2.53 5.95 27.20
N LEU A 1136 -1.60 6.05 26.27
CA LEU A 1136 -0.33 6.74 26.50
C LEU A 1136 -0.52 8.24 26.69
N GLN A 1137 -1.43 8.88 25.95
CA GLN A 1137 -1.77 10.30 26.16
C GLN A 1137 -2.37 10.55 27.55
N ALA A 1138 -3.26 9.68 28.01
CA ALA A 1138 -3.84 9.77 29.35
C ALA A 1138 -2.77 9.60 30.44
N LEU A 1139 -1.82 8.67 30.23
CA LEU A 1139 -0.69 8.45 31.14
C LEU A 1139 0.26 9.67 31.17
N GLU A 1140 0.60 10.23 30.00
CA GLU A 1140 1.38 11.47 29.86
C GLU A 1140 0.70 12.65 30.56
N ALA A 1141 -0.63 12.81 30.40
CA ALA A 1141 -1.38 13.89 31.05
C ALA A 1141 -1.42 13.73 32.58
N TYR A 1142 -1.51 12.49 33.08
CA TYR A 1142 -1.48 12.18 34.51
C TYR A 1142 -0.11 12.49 35.13
N GLU A 1143 0.98 12.16 34.43
CA GLU A 1143 2.35 12.46 34.83
C GLU A 1143 2.70 13.96 34.67
N GLY A 1144 2.25 14.57 33.57
CA GLY A 1144 2.44 15.96 33.19
C GLY A 1144 1.70 16.96 34.08
N GLY A 1145 0.49 16.63 34.54
CA GLY A 1145 -0.30 17.49 35.44
C GLY A 1145 0.35 17.74 36.81
N LYS A 1146 1.27 16.86 37.25
CA LYS A 1146 2.05 17.03 38.49
C LYS A 1146 3.46 17.60 38.26
N THR A 1147 4.07 17.37 37.10
CA THR A 1147 5.45 17.80 36.80
C THR A 1147 5.53 19.16 36.09
N LEU A 1148 4.53 19.50 35.27
CA LEU A 1148 4.48 20.75 34.51
C LEU A 1148 4.27 21.98 35.41
N ASN A 1149 3.47 21.87 36.48
CA ASN A 1149 3.23 22.99 37.40
C ASN A 1149 4.47 23.36 38.25
N ASP A 1150 5.30 22.36 38.59
CA ASP A 1150 6.54 22.57 39.34
C ASP A 1150 7.69 23.06 38.41
N GLN A 1151 7.72 22.61 37.15
CA GLN A 1151 8.71 23.06 36.16
C GLN A 1151 8.41 24.46 35.60
N ILE A 1152 7.14 24.83 35.39
CA ILE A 1152 6.75 26.19 34.97
C ILE A 1152 7.07 27.21 36.06
N HIS A 1153 6.82 26.91 37.34
CA HIS A 1153 7.19 27.81 38.44
C HIS A 1153 8.70 27.91 38.68
N ALA A 1154 9.49 26.87 38.34
CA ALA A 1154 10.95 26.95 38.32
C ALA A 1154 11.48 27.79 37.14
N MET A 1155 10.81 27.74 35.97
CA MET A 1155 11.12 28.58 34.81
C MET A 1155 10.69 30.05 34.99
N GLU A 1156 9.61 30.33 35.72
CA GLU A 1156 9.13 31.71 35.99
C GLU A 1156 10.09 32.55 36.85
N GLN A 1157 11.00 31.93 37.62
CA GLN A 1157 12.02 32.66 38.38
C GLN A 1157 13.38 32.79 37.66
N GLY A 1158 13.56 32.11 36.53
CA GLY A 1158 14.78 32.14 35.71
C GLY A 1158 14.72 33.14 34.57
N GLY A 1159 14.67 34.44 34.88
CA GLY A 1159 14.64 35.50 33.86
C GLY A 1159 15.83 35.44 32.88
N ILE A 1160 15.55 35.48 31.58
CA ILE A 1160 16.53 35.56 30.50
C ILE A 1160 17.23 36.93 30.55
N GLY A 1161 18.39 37.00 31.21
CA GLY A 1161 19.17 38.23 31.40
C GLY A 1161 20.34 38.37 30.41
N PHE A 1162 20.47 39.54 29.79
CA PHE A 1162 21.57 39.90 28.88
C PHE A 1162 22.93 40.14 29.57
N VAL A 1163 24.00 39.96 28.80
CA VAL A 1163 25.43 40.19 29.13
C VAL A 1163 25.73 41.62 29.62
N GLY A 1164 26.44 41.75 30.75
CA GLY A 1164 27.05 42.99 31.24
C GLY A 1164 28.54 43.13 30.88
N ILE A 1165 28.99 44.35 30.57
CA ILE A 1165 30.35 44.68 30.07
C ILE A 1165 31.22 45.31 31.17
N HIS A 1166 32.48 44.88 31.30
CA HIS A 1166 33.55 45.63 32.00
C HIS A 1166 34.84 45.70 31.17
N VAL A 1167 35.62 46.78 31.33
CA VAL A 1167 36.80 47.15 30.51
C VAL A 1167 38.09 47.17 31.33
N GLY A 1168 39.18 46.58 30.80
CA GLY A 1168 40.54 46.65 31.37
C GLY A 1168 41.65 46.57 30.30
N ILE A 1169 42.81 47.19 30.55
CA ILE A 1169 43.92 47.37 29.58
C ILE A 1169 45.09 46.40 29.86
N GLY A 1170 45.51 45.58 28.89
CA GLY A 1170 46.75 44.78 28.92
C GLY A 1170 46.95 43.86 27.70
N SER A 1171 48.19 43.42 27.43
CA SER A 1171 48.48 42.36 26.44
C SER A 1171 48.32 40.99 27.10
N SER A 1172 47.40 40.15 26.62
CA SER A 1172 47.08 38.88 27.27
C SER A 1172 46.86 37.75 26.25
N SER A 1173 47.40 36.58 26.56
CA SER A 1173 46.83 35.31 26.12
C SER A 1173 45.79 34.90 27.16
N PHE A 1174 44.55 34.76 26.73
CA PHE A 1174 43.44 34.37 27.59
C PHE A 1174 43.01 32.95 27.21
N LYS A 1175 43.04 32.03 28.17
CA LYS A 1175 42.44 30.70 28.04
C LYS A 1175 41.45 30.55 29.18
N GLN A 1176 40.18 30.37 28.85
CA GLN A 1176 39.14 29.97 29.80
C GLN A 1176 38.73 28.55 29.45
N GLU A 1177 38.65 27.71 30.47
CA GLU A 1177 38.22 26.32 30.35
C GLU A 1177 37.14 26.10 31.40
N TYR A 1178 35.99 25.62 30.95
CA TYR A 1178 34.86 25.22 31.78
C TYR A 1178 34.63 23.73 31.53
N GLN A 1179 34.51 22.97 32.61
CA GLN A 1179 34.19 21.55 32.57
C GLN A 1179 33.12 21.29 33.62
N ASN A 1180 32.06 20.58 33.23
CA ASN A 1180 30.98 20.16 34.11
C ASN A 1180 30.72 18.66 33.89
N ASP A 1181 30.88 17.87 34.95
CA ASP A 1181 30.64 16.44 34.95
C ASP A 1181 29.49 16.18 35.93
N THR A 1182 28.32 15.84 35.41
CA THR A 1182 27.13 15.57 36.22
C THR A 1182 26.80 14.09 36.13
N VAL A 1183 26.58 13.46 37.28
CA VAL A 1183 26.08 12.09 37.37
C VAL A 1183 24.77 12.13 38.16
N THR A 1184 23.66 11.90 37.47
CA THR A 1184 22.32 11.91 38.07
C THR A 1184 21.84 10.47 38.20
N TYR A 1185 21.28 10.12 39.37
CA TYR A 1185 20.73 8.78 39.56
C TYR A 1185 19.35 8.67 38.90
N ALA A 1186 19.23 7.77 37.91
CA ALA A 1186 17.98 7.45 37.23
C ALA A 1186 17.26 6.32 37.99
N GLY A 1187 16.61 6.68 39.10
CA GLY A 1187 15.74 5.77 39.85
C GLY A 1187 14.36 5.62 39.21
N GLY A 1188 13.65 4.54 39.54
CA GLY A 1188 12.24 4.37 39.20
C GLY A 1188 11.30 5.07 40.18
N THR A 1189 10.06 5.31 39.76
CA THR A 1189 9.00 5.91 40.58
C THR A 1189 7.80 4.97 40.73
N LEU A 1190 7.11 5.05 41.87
CA LEU A 1190 5.85 4.35 42.14
C LEU A 1190 4.81 5.40 42.49
N VAL A 1191 3.79 5.57 41.65
CA VAL A 1191 2.77 6.63 41.80
C VAL A 1191 1.38 6.01 41.80
N SER A 1192 0.63 6.26 42.88
CA SER A 1192 -0.75 5.78 43.01
C SER A 1192 -1.60 6.71 43.89
N GLU A 1193 -2.90 6.82 43.57
CA GLU A 1193 -3.90 7.46 44.45
C GLU A 1193 -4.48 6.47 45.46
N GLY A 1194 -4.42 5.17 45.15
CA GLY A 1194 -4.72 4.07 46.06
C GLY A 1194 -3.52 3.54 46.83
N THR A 1195 -3.62 2.30 47.33
CA THR A 1195 -2.58 1.71 48.20
C THR A 1195 -1.43 1.14 47.38
N ILE A 1196 -0.19 1.35 47.83
CA ILE A 1196 1.00 0.69 47.32
C ILE A 1196 1.39 -0.43 48.29
N THR A 1197 1.26 -1.68 47.87
CA THR A 1197 1.64 -2.88 48.64
C THR A 1197 2.92 -3.48 48.06
N ILE A 1198 3.92 -3.70 48.91
CA ILE A 1198 5.16 -4.41 48.55
C ILE A 1198 5.31 -5.56 49.53
N ALA A 1199 5.12 -6.79 49.07
CA ALA A 1199 5.10 -8.00 49.88
C ALA A 1199 6.24 -8.95 49.48
N ALA A 1200 7.31 -8.97 50.28
CA ALA A 1200 8.39 -9.94 50.19
C ALA A 1200 8.19 -11.06 51.23
N GLY A 1201 8.14 -12.33 50.83
CA GLY A 1201 7.96 -13.43 51.79
C GLY A 1201 7.94 -14.86 51.24
N SER A 1202 8.20 -15.85 52.11
CA SER A 1202 8.14 -17.28 51.78
C SER A 1202 6.69 -17.79 51.63
N GLU A 1203 6.52 -18.88 50.86
CA GLU A 1203 5.29 -19.54 50.40
C GLU A 1203 4.03 -19.50 51.31
N ASP A 1204 4.19 -19.47 52.64
CA ASP A 1204 3.11 -19.55 53.62
C ASP A 1204 2.19 -18.31 53.72
N GLN A 1205 2.58 -17.13 53.23
CA GLN A 1205 1.70 -15.94 53.22
C GLN A 1205 0.79 -15.83 51.98
N ARG A 1206 1.01 -16.64 50.92
CA ARG A 1206 0.30 -16.48 49.63
C ARG A 1206 -1.17 -16.94 49.65
N LYS A 1207 -1.60 -17.73 50.64
CA LYS A 1207 -3.00 -18.21 50.73
C LYS A 1207 -4.03 -17.14 51.14
N GLU A 1208 -3.60 -15.98 51.63
CA GLU A 1208 -4.54 -14.90 52.00
C GLU A 1208 -4.94 -13.98 50.84
N ILE A 1209 -4.16 -13.91 49.75
CA ILE A 1209 -4.44 -13.03 48.60
C ILE A 1209 -5.34 -13.73 47.55
N ASP A 1210 -5.22 -15.06 47.37
CA ASP A 1210 -6.06 -15.85 46.45
C ASP A 1210 -7.52 -16.05 46.94
N GLY A 1211 -7.84 -15.55 48.14
CA GLY A 1211 -9.14 -15.71 48.83
C GLY A 1211 -10.15 -14.57 48.66
N ARG A 1212 -9.82 -13.51 47.91
CA ARG A 1212 -10.79 -12.47 47.50
C ARG A 1212 -10.95 -12.51 45.99
N LYS A 1213 -11.70 -13.52 45.52
CA LYS A 1213 -12.20 -13.60 44.14
C LYS A 1213 -13.64 -13.14 44.09
#